data_AF-A0A5C3EUH9-F1
#
_entry.id   AF-A0A5C3EUH9-F1
#
_cell.length_a   1.000
_cell.length_b   1.000
_cell.length_c   1.000
_cell.angle_alpha   90.00
_cell.angle_beta   90.00
_cell.angle_gamma   90.00
#
_symmetry.space_group_name_H-M   'P 1'
#
loop_
_entity.id
_entity.type
_entity.pdbx_description
1 polymer ?
#
loop_
_entity_poly.entity_id
_entity_poly.type
_entity_poly.pdbx_seq_one_letter_code
_entity_poly.pdbx_strand_id
1 'polypeptide(L)'
;MPSRSAAFAAAGMAVLAAYASSAVAQTVTLNPALSSSQAASLSPVISPSYAGLGIEPSNLLAFTGTTSVNQLTFQLLSNLANYTGVPPHLRVGGNSGDNMLYSASETSYFLQPNPSSSGAGNSAKTDGFLFGPNYFRALDRLPKGTPVTYGLNLAYTGSDYADRIVAQAQAAFDNLDNVTLVGLEIGNEPDLYTSAGYRPSSYTVQQFGQEWGDRARILYNRVLAPRNLPTNFFEPATTATTATKNGQPFRISNLVNTGVAADNGVYVAGWNQHDYFYYVGVSSFELTTDYLLDLSHTVSQFNEWTNQAGQALVTGKPYYLREMGSVGPEGIKGISDTFANTLWTFNFFFFAATQQISSVQMHATDASYGSPWQPRTINGVSPRVRSSYYAWAAFDQVVGASCNTRVAPISIGGTPSSYNNRLGAYASYRGGTLTSLVMINTQTLYTGATAGTMTFSFKLPSLAGQTVYLSTLNATGSDATTNTTWNGISYEVSGNGQPTVVDGSTVVVTIAGDGSLSVPVRDSSAVVANIGFKLGNERVNATSCNVLAATAPEGGENTASGTTAAAPAPTFKSTSGFQNTGGGLSTGAIAGIAAGGGAAVLIFLALVIFFCVRMCRKKRDRKSRYYTTPPSMAPPPPPPPMAPFNSRPDRSRSHEYAPVRGGTPQSSGYSSPYMGSGGLPPPRFSAGYPPMTETSSRSSSRKGRPY
;
A
#
# COMPACT_ATOMS: atom_id res chain seq x y z
N MET A 1 -6.13 37.35 59.37
CA MET A 1 -4.77 37.88 59.12
C MET A 1 -3.88 36.73 58.66
N PRO A 2 -2.97 36.95 57.69
CA PRO A 2 -3.19 36.45 56.33
C PRO A 2 -1.96 35.79 55.64
N SER A 3 -2.20 35.34 54.39
CA SER A 3 -1.24 35.10 53.29
C SER A 3 -0.43 33.79 53.37
N ARG A 4 -0.28 33.02 52.29
CA ARG A 4 0.20 33.46 50.97
C ARG A 4 -0.48 32.71 49.81
N SER A 5 -1.13 33.50 48.96
CA SER A 5 -1.45 33.19 47.58
C SER A 5 -0.21 33.36 46.69
N ALA A 6 -0.28 32.79 45.48
CA ALA A 6 0.59 32.98 44.31
C ALA A 6 1.82 32.05 44.20
N ALA A 7 1.65 30.91 43.50
CA ALA A 7 2.65 30.33 42.58
C ALA A 7 2.11 29.07 41.87
N PHE A 8 0.99 29.12 41.15
CA PHE A 8 0.58 28.05 40.24
C PHE A 8 -0.15 28.62 39.03
N ALA A 9 0.59 29.31 38.16
CA ALA A 9 0.13 29.74 36.84
C ALA A 9 1.33 30.05 35.93
N ALA A 10 2.20 29.07 35.64
CA ALA A 10 3.28 29.24 34.67
C ALA A 10 3.91 27.93 34.12
N ALA A 11 3.19 26.80 34.10
CA ALA A 11 3.75 25.53 33.61
C ALA A 11 3.17 25.05 32.26
N GLY A 12 2.45 25.91 31.53
CA GLY A 12 1.76 25.56 30.27
C GLY A 12 2.43 26.00 28.97
N MET A 13 3.58 26.69 29.02
CA MET A 13 4.26 27.20 27.80
C MET A 13 5.70 26.69 27.60
N ALA A 14 6.17 25.72 28.39
CA ALA A 14 7.59 25.33 28.41
C ALA A 14 7.96 24.11 27.54
N VAL A 15 7.02 23.46 26.83
CA VAL A 15 7.34 22.35 25.90
C VAL A 15 7.41 22.79 24.43
N LEU A 16 7.11 24.06 24.13
CA LEU A 16 7.34 24.67 22.81
C LEU A 16 8.58 25.59 22.75
N ALA A 17 9.34 25.74 23.85
CA ALA A 17 10.42 26.74 23.95
C ALA A 17 11.82 26.20 24.29
N ALA A 18 12.05 24.88 24.21
CA ALA A 18 13.37 24.29 24.44
C ALA A 18 13.99 23.65 23.19
N TYR A 19 13.81 24.28 22.02
CA TYR A 19 14.66 24.14 20.82
C TYR A 19 14.61 25.44 20.00
N ALA A 20 14.94 26.58 20.62
CA ALA A 20 15.20 27.82 19.88
C ALA A 20 16.65 27.83 19.38
N SER A 21 16.98 26.94 18.44
CA SER A 21 17.97 27.31 17.43
C SER A 21 17.30 28.38 16.57
N SER A 22 17.98 29.51 16.37
CA SER A 22 17.55 30.63 15.54
C SER A 22 17.55 30.28 14.05
N ALA A 23 16.79 29.24 13.68
CA ALA A 23 16.37 28.99 12.32
C ALA A 23 15.13 29.86 12.08
N VAL A 24 15.17 30.69 11.03
CA VAL A 24 14.00 31.45 10.58
C VAL A 24 12.89 30.44 10.29
N ALA A 25 11.82 30.43 11.09
CA ALA A 25 10.68 29.56 10.85
C ALA A 25 10.09 29.91 9.48
N GLN A 26 10.31 29.02 8.52
CA GLN A 26 9.79 29.21 7.17
C GLN A 26 8.27 29.04 7.22
N THR A 27 7.53 29.82 6.42
CA THR A 27 6.06 29.82 6.46
C THR A 27 5.49 29.59 5.08
N VAL A 28 4.51 28.70 4.97
CA VAL A 28 3.63 28.54 3.81
C VAL A 28 2.22 29.00 4.16
N THR A 29 1.56 29.71 3.25
CA THR A 29 0.19 30.19 3.45
C THR A 29 -0.78 29.37 2.61
N LEU A 30 -1.85 28.89 3.24
CA LEU A 30 -2.85 28.00 2.65
C LEU A 30 -4.26 28.58 2.81
N ASN A 31 -5.10 28.39 1.79
CA ASN A 31 -6.49 28.83 1.77
C ASN A 31 -7.39 27.60 1.53
N PRO A 32 -7.72 26.82 2.58
CA PRO A 32 -8.60 25.67 2.44
C PRO A 32 -10.02 26.14 2.11
N ALA A 33 -10.77 25.32 1.37
CA ALA A 33 -12.20 25.50 1.26
C ALA A 33 -12.86 25.33 2.64
N LEU A 34 -13.79 26.22 2.99
CA LEU A 34 -14.45 26.20 4.31
C LEU A 34 -15.63 25.22 4.36
N SER A 35 -16.09 24.78 3.18
CA SER A 35 -17.04 23.69 3.02
C SER A 35 -16.65 22.81 1.85
N SER A 36 -17.11 21.56 1.89
CA SER A 36 -16.86 20.59 0.81
C SER A 36 -17.39 21.05 -0.56
N SER A 37 -18.45 21.87 -0.57
CA SER A 37 -19.03 22.44 -1.81
C SER A 37 -18.12 23.45 -2.51
N GLN A 38 -17.15 24.00 -1.79
CA GLN A 38 -16.17 24.97 -2.29
C GLN A 38 -14.83 24.30 -2.67
N ALA A 39 -14.66 23.02 -2.38
CA ALA A 39 -13.42 22.31 -2.69
C ALA A 39 -13.33 22.03 -4.21
N ALA A 40 -12.18 22.29 -4.80
CA ALA A 40 -11.95 22.09 -6.24
C ALA A 40 -11.97 20.60 -6.63
N SER A 41 -11.47 19.74 -5.75
CA SER A 41 -11.56 18.28 -5.84
C SER A 41 -11.91 17.71 -4.48
N LEU A 42 -12.60 16.57 -4.48
CA LEU A 42 -13.11 15.97 -3.27
C LEU A 42 -13.15 14.46 -3.42
N SER A 43 -12.59 13.74 -2.46
CA SER A 43 -12.63 12.28 -2.41
C SER A 43 -14.07 11.75 -2.44
N PRO A 44 -14.32 10.47 -2.75
CA PRO A 44 -15.55 9.81 -2.32
C PRO A 44 -15.78 9.97 -0.81
N VAL A 45 -16.97 9.60 -0.32
CA VAL A 45 -17.12 9.41 1.13
C VAL A 45 -16.14 8.34 1.56
N ILE A 46 -15.26 8.67 2.49
CA ILE A 46 -14.23 7.75 2.95
C ILE A 46 -14.92 6.69 3.81
N SER A 47 -14.74 5.43 3.40
CA SER A 47 -15.21 4.30 4.18
C SER A 47 -14.55 4.26 5.56
N PRO A 48 -15.28 3.93 6.64
CA PRO A 48 -14.70 3.63 7.96
C PRO A 48 -13.60 2.56 7.94
N SER A 49 -13.58 1.68 6.94
CA SER A 49 -12.61 0.59 6.75
C SER A 49 -11.57 0.87 5.64
N TYR A 50 -11.50 2.12 5.15
CA TYR A 50 -10.69 2.54 3.99
C TYR A 50 -9.22 2.13 4.08
N ALA A 51 -8.58 2.35 5.24
CA ALA A 51 -7.18 2.01 5.47
C ALA A 51 -7.09 0.53 5.91
N GLY A 52 -7.13 -0.37 4.93
CA GLY A 52 -7.17 -1.81 5.13
C GLY A 52 -5.80 -2.49 5.05
N LEU A 53 -5.85 -3.83 4.98
CA LEU A 53 -4.70 -4.72 4.80
C LEU A 53 -4.96 -5.76 3.73
N GLY A 54 -3.92 -6.11 2.97
CA GLY A 54 -3.91 -7.25 2.05
C GLY A 54 -3.01 -8.34 2.62
N ILE A 55 -3.50 -9.58 2.73
CA ILE A 55 -2.74 -10.70 3.29
C ILE A 55 -2.70 -11.85 2.29
N GLU A 56 -1.48 -12.29 1.98
CA GLU A 56 -1.25 -13.55 1.26
C GLU A 56 -1.89 -14.73 2.00
N PRO A 57 -2.67 -15.60 1.33
CA PRO A 57 -3.29 -16.75 1.96
C PRO A 57 -2.34 -17.63 2.79
N SER A 58 -1.11 -17.81 2.29
CA SER A 58 -0.03 -18.54 2.97
C SER A 58 0.42 -17.90 4.31
N ASN A 59 0.18 -16.61 4.50
CA ASN A 59 0.58 -15.83 5.68
C ASN A 59 -0.56 -15.65 6.69
N LEU A 60 -1.80 -15.97 6.32
CA LEU A 60 -2.99 -15.67 7.13
C LEU A 60 -2.87 -16.13 8.59
N LEU A 61 -2.37 -17.34 8.82
CA LEU A 61 -2.30 -17.94 10.15
C LEU A 61 -1.29 -17.24 11.06
N ALA A 62 -0.28 -16.57 10.50
CA ALA A 62 0.62 -15.74 11.29
C ALA A 62 -0.15 -14.59 11.94
N PHE A 63 -1.07 -13.96 11.18
CA PHE A 63 -1.87 -12.83 11.62
C PHE A 63 -3.09 -13.22 12.45
N THR A 64 -3.72 -14.36 12.16
CA THR A 64 -4.97 -14.78 12.81
C THR A 64 -4.78 -15.78 13.95
N GLY A 65 -3.69 -16.55 13.90
CA GLY A 65 -3.47 -17.72 14.74
C GLY A 65 -4.12 -18.99 14.18
N THR A 66 -4.08 -20.06 14.96
CA THR A 66 -4.68 -21.36 14.59
C THR A 66 -5.78 -21.73 15.57
N THR A 67 -5.51 -22.58 16.57
CA THR A 67 -6.49 -22.94 17.61
C THR A 67 -6.73 -21.79 18.59
N SER A 68 -5.77 -20.88 18.73
CA SER A 68 -5.86 -19.64 19.50
C SER A 68 -5.79 -18.40 18.62
N VAL A 69 -6.48 -17.34 19.04
CA VAL A 69 -6.44 -16.02 18.39
C VAL A 69 -5.06 -15.40 18.55
N ASN A 70 -4.53 -14.79 17.49
CA ASN A 70 -3.39 -13.87 17.61
C ASN A 70 -3.84 -12.59 18.32
N GLN A 71 -3.52 -12.48 19.61
CA GLN A 71 -3.96 -11.38 20.46
C GLN A 71 -3.43 -10.01 20.01
N LEU A 72 -2.20 -9.95 19.48
CA LEU A 72 -1.64 -8.69 19.00
C LEU A 72 -2.44 -8.17 17.79
N THR A 73 -2.64 -9.01 16.77
CA THR A 73 -3.43 -8.62 15.60
C THR A 73 -4.86 -8.25 15.99
N PHE A 74 -5.50 -9.07 16.82
CA PHE A 74 -6.88 -8.80 17.27
C PHE A 74 -6.97 -7.45 17.99
N GLN A 75 -6.02 -7.14 18.88
CA GLN A 75 -6.01 -5.88 19.60
C GLN A 75 -5.79 -4.68 18.68
N LEU A 76 -4.83 -4.77 17.75
CA LEU A 76 -4.52 -3.69 16.82
C LEU A 76 -5.70 -3.37 15.91
N LEU A 77 -6.34 -4.39 15.34
CA LEU A 77 -7.55 -4.20 14.52
C LEU A 77 -8.73 -3.67 15.35
N SER A 78 -8.87 -4.10 16.61
CA SER A 78 -9.90 -3.59 17.52
C SER A 78 -9.70 -2.11 17.87
N ASN A 79 -8.45 -1.65 18.01
CA ASN A 79 -8.17 -0.23 18.24
C ASN A 79 -8.64 0.62 17.05
N LEU A 80 -8.34 0.18 15.83
CA LEU A 80 -8.74 0.88 14.61
C LEU A 80 -10.26 0.90 14.47
N ALA A 81 -10.92 -0.24 14.76
CA ALA A 81 -12.38 -0.31 14.84
C ALA A 81 -12.99 0.66 15.86
N ASN A 82 -12.32 0.92 16.98
CA ASN A 82 -12.78 1.89 17.98
C ASN A 82 -12.73 3.34 17.47
N TYR A 83 -11.92 3.66 16.46
CA TYR A 83 -11.83 5.01 15.92
C TYR A 83 -12.88 5.31 14.86
N THR A 84 -13.21 4.32 14.01
CA THR A 84 -14.11 4.49 12.86
C THR A 84 -15.46 3.81 13.03
N GLY A 85 -15.59 2.90 14.01
CA GLY A 85 -16.78 2.08 14.26
C GLY A 85 -16.80 0.74 13.50
N VAL A 86 -15.85 0.49 12.61
CA VAL A 86 -15.75 -0.73 11.78
C VAL A 86 -14.29 -1.14 11.70
N PRO A 87 -13.93 -2.44 11.81
CA PRO A 87 -12.55 -2.86 11.62
C PRO A 87 -12.04 -2.55 10.19
N PRO A 88 -10.72 -2.39 10.02
CA PRO A 88 -10.12 -2.23 8.69
C PRO A 88 -10.50 -3.34 7.72
N HIS A 89 -10.72 -3.02 6.45
CA HIS A 89 -11.01 -4.02 5.42
C HIS A 89 -9.80 -4.91 5.20
N LEU A 90 -9.97 -6.21 5.36
CA LEU A 90 -8.99 -7.22 5.02
C LEU A 90 -9.25 -7.84 3.63
N ARG A 91 -8.27 -7.76 2.73
CA ARG A 91 -8.22 -8.60 1.53
C ARG A 91 -7.38 -9.84 1.80
N VAL A 92 -7.90 -11.02 1.47
CA VAL A 92 -7.16 -12.30 1.51
C VAL A 92 -7.00 -12.81 0.08
N GLY A 93 -5.80 -12.66 -0.47
CA GLY A 93 -5.47 -12.99 -1.85
C GLY A 93 -3.98 -12.80 -2.11
N GLY A 94 -3.54 -12.89 -3.35
CA GLY A 94 -2.11 -12.91 -3.69
C GLY A 94 -1.75 -14.17 -4.44
N ASN A 95 -0.47 -14.35 -4.72
CA ASN A 95 0.03 -15.45 -5.54
C ASN A 95 -0.34 -16.82 -4.94
N SER A 96 -0.33 -16.93 -3.60
CA SER A 96 -0.67 -18.19 -2.94
C SER A 96 -2.16 -18.57 -3.07
N GLY A 97 -3.04 -17.61 -3.37
CA GLY A 97 -4.46 -17.87 -3.65
C GLY A 97 -4.69 -18.65 -4.94
N ASP A 98 -3.84 -18.42 -5.96
CA ASP A 98 -3.85 -19.15 -7.24
C ASP A 98 -3.05 -20.47 -7.18
N ASN A 99 -2.57 -20.89 -6.01
CA ASN A 99 -1.77 -22.11 -5.83
C ASN A 99 -2.40 -23.12 -4.85
N MET A 100 -3.59 -22.83 -4.36
CA MET A 100 -4.29 -23.66 -3.39
C MET A 100 -5.68 -24.07 -3.89
N LEU A 101 -6.10 -25.29 -3.56
CA LEU A 101 -7.43 -25.82 -3.82
C LEU A 101 -8.14 -26.17 -2.52
N TYR A 102 -9.42 -25.82 -2.44
CA TYR A 102 -10.25 -26.21 -1.31
C TYR A 102 -10.57 -27.71 -1.34
N SER A 103 -10.51 -28.34 -0.17
CA SER A 103 -10.96 -29.70 0.10
C SER A 103 -11.68 -29.75 1.43
N ALA A 104 -12.94 -30.19 1.43
CA ALA A 104 -13.73 -30.33 2.66
C ALA A 104 -13.18 -31.39 3.63
N SER A 105 -12.38 -32.34 3.12
CA SER A 105 -11.72 -33.37 3.94
C SER A 105 -10.40 -32.91 4.55
N GLU A 106 -9.86 -31.76 4.12
CA GLU A 106 -8.63 -31.20 4.67
C GLU A 106 -8.94 -30.41 5.94
N THR A 107 -8.58 -30.95 7.09
CA THR A 107 -8.87 -30.32 8.39
C THR A 107 -7.67 -29.61 9.00
N SER A 108 -6.51 -29.61 8.36
CA SER A 108 -5.37 -28.81 8.81
C SER A 108 -5.72 -27.32 8.77
N TYR A 109 -5.17 -26.56 9.73
CA TYR A 109 -5.16 -25.11 9.62
C TYR A 109 -4.20 -24.65 8.51
N PHE A 110 -3.09 -25.37 8.33
CA PHE A 110 -2.03 -25.04 7.39
C PHE A 110 -2.30 -25.61 6.00
N LEU A 111 -1.85 -24.89 4.97
CA LEU A 111 -1.81 -25.41 3.61
C LEU A 111 -1.03 -26.74 3.57
N GLN A 112 -1.64 -27.79 3.05
CA GLN A 112 -1.02 -29.11 2.90
C GLN A 112 -0.55 -29.28 1.45
N PRO A 113 0.67 -29.79 1.19
CA PRO A 113 1.08 -30.12 -0.17
C PRO A 113 0.09 -31.09 -0.81
N ASN A 114 -0.35 -30.82 -2.03
CA ASN A 114 -1.21 -31.72 -2.77
C ASN A 114 -0.38 -32.89 -3.34
N PRO A 115 -0.57 -34.14 -2.86
CA PRO A 115 0.21 -35.29 -3.31
C PRO A 115 -0.05 -35.68 -4.77
N SER A 116 -1.10 -35.13 -5.38
CA SER A 116 -1.51 -35.40 -6.77
C SER A 116 -1.57 -34.12 -7.59
N SER A 117 -0.73 -33.13 -7.27
CA SER A 117 -0.62 -31.89 -8.03
C SER A 117 -0.25 -32.18 -9.50
N SER A 118 -1.06 -31.62 -10.40
CA SER A 118 -0.91 -31.74 -11.86
C SER A 118 -1.15 -30.41 -12.59
N GLY A 119 -1.43 -29.35 -11.83
CA GLY A 119 -1.69 -28.01 -12.33
C GLY A 119 -0.49 -27.39 -13.06
N ALA A 120 -0.79 -26.31 -13.79
CA ALA A 120 0.21 -25.53 -14.48
C ALA A 120 1.08 -24.73 -13.49
N GLY A 121 2.20 -24.17 -13.97
CA GLY A 121 3.07 -23.30 -13.17
C GLY A 121 4.55 -23.66 -13.22
N ASN A 122 5.39 -22.63 -13.24
CA ASN A 122 6.85 -22.72 -13.32
C ASN A 122 7.47 -23.00 -11.94
N SER A 123 7.25 -22.09 -10.97
CA SER A 123 7.82 -22.17 -9.62
C SER A 123 6.84 -22.71 -8.58
N ALA A 124 5.55 -22.44 -8.75
CA ALA A 124 4.48 -22.94 -7.90
C ALA A 124 3.36 -23.48 -8.79
N LYS A 125 2.76 -24.61 -8.41
CA LYS A 125 1.68 -25.22 -9.18
C LYS A 125 0.33 -24.62 -8.77
N THR A 126 -0.57 -24.47 -9.74
CA THR A 126 -1.92 -23.91 -9.50
C THR A 126 -2.75 -24.75 -8.52
N ASP A 127 -2.39 -26.01 -8.32
CA ASP A 127 -2.99 -26.95 -7.37
C ASP A 127 -1.96 -27.51 -6.38
N GLY A 128 -0.88 -26.76 -6.13
CA GLY A 128 0.24 -27.23 -5.30
C GLY A 128 -0.13 -27.52 -3.85
N PHE A 129 -1.19 -26.88 -3.35
CA PHE A 129 -1.64 -27.03 -1.97
C PHE A 129 -3.15 -27.33 -1.86
N LEU A 130 -3.51 -28.02 -0.77
CA LEU A 130 -4.86 -28.23 -0.31
C LEU A 130 -5.08 -27.47 1.01
N PHE A 131 -6.29 -26.97 1.19
CA PHE A 131 -6.74 -26.37 2.45
C PHE A 131 -8.23 -26.67 2.66
N GLY A 132 -8.74 -26.47 3.88
CA GLY A 132 -10.14 -26.73 4.16
C GLY A 132 -10.74 -25.88 5.27
N PRO A 133 -11.83 -26.33 5.93
CA PRO A 133 -12.66 -25.48 6.80
C PRO A 133 -11.93 -24.75 7.92
N ASN A 134 -10.88 -25.36 8.49
CA ASN A 134 -10.13 -24.75 9.60
C ASN A 134 -9.37 -23.48 9.18
N TYR A 135 -9.04 -23.33 7.90
CA TYR A 135 -8.50 -22.08 7.36
C TYR A 135 -9.49 -20.92 7.50
N PHE A 136 -10.76 -21.13 7.12
CA PHE A 136 -11.81 -20.12 7.27
C PHE A 136 -12.12 -19.83 8.74
N ARG A 137 -12.09 -20.85 9.61
CA ARG A 137 -12.20 -20.61 11.07
C ARG A 137 -11.07 -19.72 11.58
N ALA A 138 -9.86 -19.80 11.04
CA ALA A 138 -8.76 -18.90 11.41
C ALA A 138 -9.05 -17.47 10.95
N LEU A 139 -9.49 -17.29 9.70
CA LEU A 139 -9.95 -16.00 9.20
C LEU A 139 -11.07 -15.39 10.05
N ASP A 140 -12.00 -16.22 10.52
CA ASP A 140 -13.16 -15.78 11.32
C ASP A 140 -12.81 -15.31 12.74
N ARG A 141 -11.55 -15.46 13.19
CA ARG A 141 -11.07 -15.03 14.51
C ARG A 141 -10.77 -13.53 14.62
N LEU A 142 -10.86 -12.79 13.52
CA LEU A 142 -10.67 -11.33 13.49
C LEU A 142 -11.78 -10.62 14.29
N PRO A 143 -11.66 -9.32 14.59
CA PRO A 143 -12.73 -8.57 15.24
C PRO A 143 -14.06 -8.70 14.48
N LYS A 144 -15.16 -8.77 15.22
CA LYS A 144 -16.50 -8.91 14.65
C LYS A 144 -16.80 -7.79 13.65
N GLY A 145 -17.38 -8.16 12.52
CA GLY A 145 -17.76 -7.22 11.46
C GLY A 145 -16.58 -6.71 10.64
N THR A 146 -15.41 -7.37 10.71
CA THR A 146 -14.29 -7.07 9.79
C THR A 146 -14.74 -7.34 8.35
N PRO A 147 -14.73 -6.33 7.46
CA PRO A 147 -15.05 -6.57 6.06
C PRO A 147 -13.92 -7.35 5.39
N VAL A 148 -14.28 -8.39 4.64
CA VAL A 148 -13.35 -9.29 3.96
C VAL A 148 -13.65 -9.38 2.47
N THR A 149 -12.64 -9.12 1.64
CA THR A 149 -12.64 -9.55 0.22
C THR A 149 -11.77 -10.80 0.10
N TYR A 150 -12.31 -11.89 -0.45
CA TYR A 150 -11.64 -13.19 -0.50
C TYR A 150 -11.33 -13.65 -1.93
N GLY A 151 -10.09 -14.06 -2.18
CA GLY A 151 -9.61 -14.53 -3.47
C GLY A 151 -9.92 -16.00 -3.76
N LEU A 152 -10.28 -16.26 -5.01
CA LEU A 152 -10.59 -17.58 -5.57
C LEU A 152 -9.62 -17.93 -6.69
N ASN A 153 -9.24 -19.20 -6.79
CA ASN A 153 -8.22 -19.67 -7.73
C ASN A 153 -8.75 -19.70 -9.18
N LEU A 154 -8.32 -18.74 -10.01
CA LEU A 154 -8.61 -18.70 -11.45
C LEU A 154 -7.52 -19.41 -12.26
N ALA A 155 -6.30 -19.43 -11.75
CA ALA A 155 -5.17 -20.03 -12.45
C ALA A 155 -5.37 -21.53 -12.69
N TYR A 156 -6.09 -22.23 -11.81
CA TYR A 156 -6.45 -23.63 -11.98
C TYR A 156 -7.44 -23.88 -13.12
N THR A 157 -7.06 -24.76 -14.05
CA THR A 157 -7.82 -25.09 -15.27
C THR A 157 -8.08 -26.59 -15.45
N GLY A 158 -7.93 -27.37 -14.37
CA GLY A 158 -8.31 -28.79 -14.37
C GLY A 158 -9.78 -28.99 -14.77
N SER A 159 -10.14 -30.19 -15.22
CA SER A 159 -11.50 -30.45 -15.72
C SER A 159 -12.61 -30.25 -14.67
N ASP A 160 -12.25 -30.21 -13.38
CA ASP A 160 -13.11 -29.94 -12.23
C ASP A 160 -13.03 -28.48 -11.72
N TYR A 161 -12.40 -27.55 -12.45
CA TYR A 161 -12.21 -26.15 -12.00
C TYR A 161 -13.52 -25.51 -11.50
N ALA A 162 -14.64 -25.82 -12.15
CA ALA A 162 -15.94 -25.21 -11.86
C ALA A 162 -16.47 -25.68 -10.50
N ASP A 163 -16.25 -26.95 -10.17
CA ASP A 163 -16.66 -27.51 -8.88
C ASP A 163 -15.72 -27.07 -7.76
N ARG A 164 -14.40 -26.97 -8.05
CA ARG A 164 -13.40 -26.49 -7.09
C ARG A 164 -13.66 -25.05 -6.66
N ILE A 165 -13.85 -24.14 -7.60
CA ILE A 165 -14.06 -22.72 -7.29
C ILE A 165 -15.40 -22.50 -6.57
N VAL A 166 -16.44 -23.26 -6.92
CA VAL A 166 -17.73 -23.23 -6.24
C VAL A 166 -17.62 -23.76 -4.82
N ALA A 167 -16.96 -24.90 -4.62
CA ALA A 167 -16.77 -25.48 -3.28
C ALA A 167 -15.97 -24.53 -2.36
N GLN A 168 -14.93 -23.89 -2.89
CA GLN A 168 -14.15 -22.88 -2.16
C GLN A 168 -15.02 -21.69 -1.75
N ALA A 169 -15.80 -21.12 -2.68
CA ALA A 169 -16.67 -19.99 -2.39
C ALA A 169 -17.80 -20.34 -1.41
N GLN A 170 -18.42 -21.51 -1.56
CA GLN A 170 -19.41 -22.02 -0.60
C GLN A 170 -18.80 -22.15 0.79
N ALA A 171 -17.59 -22.73 0.90
CA ALA A 171 -16.91 -22.87 2.17
C ALA A 171 -16.58 -21.52 2.83
N ALA A 172 -16.25 -20.48 2.06
CA ALA A 172 -16.07 -19.13 2.58
C ALA A 172 -17.36 -18.59 3.20
N PHE A 173 -18.50 -18.71 2.53
CA PHE A 173 -19.80 -18.27 3.08
C PHE A 173 -20.26 -19.13 4.27
N ASP A 174 -19.98 -20.43 4.26
CA ASP A 174 -20.52 -21.36 5.25
C ASP A 174 -19.68 -21.43 6.54
N ASN A 175 -18.47 -20.84 6.57
CA ASN A 175 -17.54 -20.92 7.70
C ASN A 175 -17.11 -19.55 8.26
N LEU A 176 -17.66 -18.44 7.75
CA LEU A 176 -17.37 -17.08 8.22
C LEU A 176 -18.64 -16.47 8.86
N ASP A 177 -18.76 -16.57 10.18
CA ASP A 177 -19.92 -16.09 10.93
C ASP A 177 -19.66 -14.75 11.65
N ASN A 178 -18.39 -14.45 11.93
CA ASN A 178 -17.98 -13.31 12.75
C ASN A 178 -17.40 -12.16 11.91
N VAL A 179 -16.68 -12.48 10.82
CA VAL A 179 -16.30 -11.48 9.80
C VAL A 179 -17.40 -11.33 8.75
N THR A 180 -17.35 -10.27 7.95
CA THR A 180 -18.33 -10.04 6.89
C THR A 180 -17.67 -10.20 5.54
N LEU A 181 -18.04 -11.25 4.81
CA LEU A 181 -17.59 -11.44 3.44
C LEU A 181 -18.32 -10.44 2.54
N VAL A 182 -17.59 -9.43 2.06
CA VAL A 182 -18.12 -8.31 1.26
C VAL A 182 -17.79 -8.42 -0.22
N GLY A 183 -16.81 -9.22 -0.60
CA GLY A 183 -16.45 -9.37 -2.01
C GLY A 183 -15.64 -10.62 -2.31
N LEU A 184 -15.61 -10.98 -3.59
CA LEU A 184 -14.79 -12.05 -4.12
C LEU A 184 -13.85 -11.53 -5.21
N GLU A 185 -12.59 -11.98 -5.15
CA GLU A 185 -11.63 -11.84 -6.25
C GLU A 185 -11.56 -13.16 -7.01
N ILE A 186 -11.45 -13.11 -8.33
CA ILE A 186 -11.31 -14.29 -9.19
C ILE A 186 -9.94 -14.21 -9.86
N GLY A 187 -8.98 -14.95 -9.32
CA GLY A 187 -7.58 -14.92 -9.68
C GLY A 187 -6.78 -13.85 -8.94
N ASN A 188 -5.47 -13.86 -9.17
CA ASN A 188 -4.52 -12.87 -8.74
C ASN A 188 -3.50 -12.59 -9.84
N GLU A 189 -3.35 -11.33 -10.24
CA GLU A 189 -2.34 -10.87 -11.20
C GLU A 189 -2.33 -11.67 -12.51
N PRO A 190 -3.49 -11.76 -13.21
CA PRO A 190 -3.61 -12.49 -14.48
C PRO A 190 -2.69 -11.95 -15.60
N ASP A 191 -2.21 -10.73 -15.46
CA ASP A 191 -1.18 -10.13 -16.30
C ASP A 191 0.19 -10.83 -16.18
N LEU A 192 0.42 -11.57 -15.09
CA LEU A 192 1.64 -12.33 -14.84
C LEU A 192 1.51 -13.85 -15.11
N TYR A 193 0.33 -14.33 -15.53
CA TYR A 193 0.08 -15.77 -15.74
C TYR A 193 0.99 -16.43 -16.77
N THR A 194 1.41 -15.69 -17.79
CA THR A 194 2.33 -16.22 -18.81
C THR A 194 3.74 -16.41 -18.24
N SER A 195 4.25 -15.44 -17.49
CA SER A 195 5.54 -15.55 -16.78
C SER A 195 5.51 -16.59 -15.67
N ALA A 196 4.39 -16.74 -14.98
CA ALA A 196 4.19 -17.74 -13.93
C ALA A 196 4.04 -19.17 -14.50
N GLY A 197 3.81 -19.31 -15.80
CA GLY A 197 3.60 -20.60 -16.45
C GLY A 197 2.20 -21.20 -16.21
N TYR A 198 1.23 -20.38 -15.79
CA TYR A 198 -0.17 -20.79 -15.62
C TYR A 198 -0.94 -20.80 -16.94
N ARG A 199 -0.48 -19.99 -17.91
CA ARG A 199 -1.03 -19.88 -19.26
C ARG A 199 0.11 -19.82 -20.28
N PRO A 200 -0.11 -20.24 -21.54
CA PRO A 200 0.89 -20.12 -22.60
C PRO A 200 1.17 -18.65 -22.94
N SER A 201 2.28 -18.37 -23.61
CA SER A 201 2.66 -17.00 -24.03
C SER A 201 1.67 -16.32 -24.98
N SER A 202 0.77 -17.07 -25.60
CA SER A 202 -0.31 -16.57 -26.45
C SER A 202 -1.54 -16.10 -25.67
N TYR A 203 -1.52 -16.12 -24.33
CA TYR A 203 -2.66 -15.71 -23.50
C TYR A 203 -2.94 -14.21 -23.64
N THR A 204 -4.21 -13.86 -23.81
CA THR A 204 -4.69 -12.50 -24.11
C THR A 204 -5.66 -12.00 -23.06
N VAL A 205 -5.84 -10.68 -22.98
CA VAL A 205 -6.87 -10.08 -22.12
C VAL A 205 -8.30 -10.50 -22.51
N GLN A 206 -8.55 -10.80 -23.79
CA GLN A 206 -9.84 -11.34 -24.23
C GLN A 206 -10.09 -12.73 -23.64
N GLN A 207 -9.07 -13.61 -23.64
CA GLN A 207 -9.17 -14.92 -23.01
C GLN A 207 -9.34 -14.81 -21.49
N PHE A 208 -8.63 -13.89 -20.84
CA PHE A 208 -8.89 -13.58 -19.43
C PHE A 208 -10.34 -13.15 -19.19
N GLY A 209 -10.87 -12.23 -20.01
CA GLY A 209 -12.26 -11.80 -19.87
C GLY A 209 -13.27 -12.93 -20.06
N GLN A 210 -12.99 -13.88 -20.95
CA GLN A 210 -13.80 -15.09 -21.13
C GLN A 210 -13.74 -16.00 -19.90
N GLU A 211 -12.54 -16.31 -19.40
CA GLU A 211 -12.36 -17.16 -18.23
C GLU A 211 -12.98 -16.52 -16.97
N TRP A 212 -12.69 -15.25 -16.71
CA TRP A 212 -13.23 -14.51 -15.58
C TRP A 212 -14.76 -14.43 -15.64
N GLY A 213 -15.31 -14.08 -16.80
CA GLY A 213 -16.76 -13.98 -17.00
C GLY A 213 -17.47 -15.31 -16.78
N ASP A 214 -16.88 -16.41 -17.26
CA ASP A 214 -17.41 -17.75 -17.04
C ASP A 214 -17.40 -18.14 -15.54
N ARG A 215 -16.31 -17.86 -14.82
CA ARG A 215 -16.24 -18.07 -13.36
C ARG A 215 -17.26 -17.22 -12.60
N ALA A 216 -17.38 -15.94 -12.92
CA ALA A 216 -18.33 -15.03 -12.27
C ALA A 216 -19.77 -15.52 -12.44
N ARG A 217 -20.15 -15.96 -13.66
CA ARG A 217 -21.47 -16.54 -13.94
C ARG A 217 -21.71 -17.85 -13.18
N ILE A 218 -20.73 -18.75 -13.15
CA ILE A 218 -20.81 -20.02 -12.40
C ILE A 218 -21.02 -19.74 -10.90
N LEU A 219 -20.20 -18.85 -10.32
CA LEU A 219 -20.26 -18.48 -8.91
C LEU A 219 -21.57 -17.77 -8.57
N TYR A 220 -22.03 -16.85 -9.42
CA TYR A 220 -23.33 -16.22 -9.22
C TYR A 220 -24.46 -17.26 -9.17
N ASN A 221 -24.56 -18.12 -10.19
CA ASN A 221 -25.65 -19.10 -10.31
C ASN A 221 -25.63 -20.17 -9.20
N ARG A 222 -24.43 -20.63 -8.79
CA ARG A 222 -24.28 -21.77 -7.86
C ARG A 222 -24.02 -21.37 -6.40
N VAL A 223 -23.67 -20.11 -6.14
CA VAL A 223 -23.30 -19.64 -4.79
C VAL A 223 -24.12 -18.42 -4.36
N LEU A 224 -24.08 -17.33 -5.13
CA LEU A 224 -24.67 -16.04 -4.72
C LEU A 224 -26.20 -16.02 -4.85
N ALA A 225 -26.74 -16.40 -6.00
CA ALA A 225 -28.18 -16.39 -6.26
C ALA A 225 -28.97 -17.31 -5.31
N PRO A 226 -28.52 -18.56 -5.01
CA PRO A 226 -29.16 -19.40 -3.99
C PRO A 226 -29.15 -18.80 -2.57
N ARG A 227 -28.22 -17.86 -2.30
CA ARG A 227 -28.08 -17.14 -1.02
C ARG A 227 -28.79 -15.78 -1.02
N ASN A 228 -29.50 -15.42 -2.09
CA ASN A 228 -30.13 -14.10 -2.29
C ASN A 228 -29.13 -12.93 -2.20
N LEU A 229 -27.88 -13.17 -2.58
CA LEU A 229 -26.85 -12.12 -2.65
C LEU A 229 -26.95 -11.37 -3.99
N PRO A 230 -26.56 -10.08 -4.03
CA PRO A 230 -26.64 -9.30 -5.24
C PRO A 230 -25.63 -9.77 -6.30
N THR A 231 -25.86 -9.38 -7.55
CA THR A 231 -25.02 -9.79 -8.68
C THR A 231 -23.62 -9.17 -8.60
N ASN A 232 -23.51 -7.92 -8.17
CA ASN A 232 -22.28 -7.14 -8.14
C ASN A 232 -21.42 -7.47 -6.92
N PHE A 233 -20.70 -8.60 -6.98
CA PHE A 233 -19.94 -9.12 -5.85
C PHE A 233 -18.46 -9.40 -6.16
N PHE A 234 -18.03 -9.17 -7.40
CA PHE A 234 -16.68 -9.52 -7.85
C PHE A 234 -15.81 -8.31 -8.17
N GLU A 235 -14.52 -8.39 -7.84
CA GLU A 235 -13.55 -7.30 -8.03
C GLU A 235 -12.47 -7.67 -9.07
N PRO A 236 -12.67 -7.42 -10.38
CA PRO A 236 -11.65 -7.56 -11.40
C PRO A 236 -10.72 -6.34 -11.47
N ALA A 237 -9.51 -6.43 -12.03
CA ALA A 237 -8.86 -7.63 -12.54
C ALA A 237 -7.72 -8.13 -11.65
N THR A 238 -7.45 -7.47 -10.51
CA THR A 238 -6.42 -7.88 -9.54
C THR A 238 -4.99 -7.82 -10.10
N THR A 239 -4.65 -6.81 -10.92
CA THR A 239 -3.41 -6.84 -11.72
C THR A 239 -2.22 -6.11 -11.09
N ALA A 240 -0.99 -6.47 -11.50
CA ALA A 240 0.28 -5.93 -11.01
C ALA A 240 0.88 -4.85 -11.93
N THR A 241 0.12 -3.80 -12.27
CA THR A 241 0.47 -2.82 -13.34
C THR A 241 1.76 -1.99 -13.09
N THR A 242 2.54 -2.27 -12.04
CA THR A 242 3.88 -1.68 -11.78
C THR A 242 4.90 -1.87 -12.91
N ALA A 243 4.63 -2.65 -13.95
CA ALA A 243 5.44 -2.70 -15.17
C ALA A 243 4.90 -1.76 -16.26
N THR A 244 5.06 -0.44 -16.12
CA THR A 244 4.51 0.63 -16.97
C THR A 244 4.98 0.70 -18.44
N LYS A 245 5.46 -0.37 -19.07
CA LYS A 245 6.18 -0.23 -20.36
C LYS A 245 5.42 -0.46 -21.67
N ASN A 246 4.24 -1.08 -21.76
CA ASN A 246 3.61 -1.32 -23.07
C ASN A 246 2.07 -1.42 -23.05
N GLY A 247 1.36 -0.28 -22.96
CA GLY A 247 -0.07 -0.21 -23.31
C GLY A 247 -1.01 -1.16 -22.55
N GLN A 248 -0.65 -1.48 -21.30
CA GLN A 248 -1.08 -2.64 -20.51
C GLN A 248 -2.47 -3.18 -20.87
N PRO A 249 -2.57 -4.44 -21.37
CA PRO A 249 -3.80 -4.96 -21.94
C PRO A 249 -4.92 -5.10 -20.90
N PHE A 250 -4.60 -5.17 -19.60
CA PHE A 250 -5.56 -5.32 -18.51
C PHE A 250 -6.09 -4.01 -17.89
N ARG A 251 -5.84 -2.86 -18.52
CA ARG A 251 -6.46 -1.59 -18.10
C ARG A 251 -7.98 -1.67 -18.18
N ILE A 252 -8.66 -0.90 -17.32
CA ILE A 252 -10.14 -0.81 -17.33
C ILE A 252 -10.67 -0.45 -18.72
N SER A 253 -10.06 0.51 -19.42
CA SER A 253 -10.43 0.90 -20.79
C SER A 253 -10.36 -0.23 -21.83
N ASN A 254 -9.63 -1.31 -21.54
CA ASN A 254 -9.57 -2.50 -22.39
C ASN A 254 -10.53 -3.58 -21.88
N LEU A 255 -10.57 -3.83 -20.56
CA LEU A 255 -11.43 -4.82 -19.92
C LEU A 255 -12.92 -4.55 -20.13
N VAL A 256 -13.30 -3.28 -20.30
CA VAL A 256 -14.67 -2.89 -20.64
C VAL A 256 -15.17 -3.48 -21.96
N ASN A 257 -14.26 -3.88 -22.86
CA ASN A 257 -14.54 -4.50 -24.15
C ASN A 257 -14.31 -6.01 -24.17
N THR A 258 -14.08 -6.63 -23.01
CA THR A 258 -13.92 -8.09 -22.90
C THR A 258 -15.08 -8.71 -22.13
N GLY A 259 -15.06 -10.04 -22.01
CA GLY A 259 -16.03 -10.79 -21.21
C GLY A 259 -16.10 -10.37 -19.74
N VAL A 260 -15.18 -9.56 -19.19
CA VAL A 260 -15.33 -9.00 -17.84
C VAL A 260 -16.55 -8.08 -17.74
N ALA A 261 -16.77 -7.25 -18.75
CA ALA A 261 -17.70 -6.14 -18.67
C ALA A 261 -18.74 -6.13 -19.79
N ALA A 262 -18.34 -6.43 -21.03
CA ALA A 262 -19.25 -6.39 -22.18
C ALA A 262 -20.45 -7.33 -21.99
N ASP A 263 -20.19 -8.52 -21.47
CA ASP A 263 -21.22 -9.54 -21.21
C ASP A 263 -21.56 -9.66 -19.72
N ASN A 264 -20.63 -9.31 -18.83
CA ASN A 264 -20.68 -9.66 -17.40
C ASN A 264 -20.49 -8.46 -16.45
N GLY A 265 -20.60 -7.22 -16.94
CA GLY A 265 -20.42 -6.01 -16.11
C GLY A 265 -21.38 -5.91 -14.92
N VAL A 266 -22.51 -6.60 -14.97
CA VAL A 266 -23.49 -6.74 -13.87
C VAL A 266 -22.90 -7.44 -12.63
N TYR A 267 -21.86 -8.25 -12.81
CA TYR A 267 -21.16 -8.96 -11.74
C TYR A 267 -20.08 -8.12 -11.05
N VAL A 268 -19.65 -7.01 -11.67
CA VAL A 268 -18.57 -6.16 -11.16
C VAL A 268 -19.05 -5.31 -9.98
N ALA A 269 -18.45 -5.53 -8.81
CA ALA A 269 -18.63 -4.73 -7.61
C ALA A 269 -17.79 -3.44 -7.64
N GLY A 270 -16.53 -3.56 -8.08
CA GLY A 270 -15.56 -2.48 -8.19
C GLY A 270 -14.32 -2.96 -8.94
N TRP A 271 -13.47 -2.03 -9.35
CA TRP A 271 -12.24 -2.33 -10.07
C TRP A 271 -11.07 -2.39 -9.09
N ASN A 272 -10.38 -3.53 -9.06
CA ASN A 272 -9.24 -3.78 -8.20
C ASN A 272 -7.93 -3.76 -8.99
N GLN A 273 -6.96 -3.03 -8.45
CA GLN A 273 -5.60 -2.91 -8.94
C GLN A 273 -4.57 -3.11 -7.83
N HIS A 274 -3.39 -3.62 -8.17
CA HIS A 274 -2.25 -3.69 -7.26
C HIS A 274 -1.16 -2.69 -7.67
N ASP A 275 -0.38 -2.24 -6.68
CA ASP A 275 0.77 -1.38 -6.89
C ASP A 275 1.79 -1.47 -5.74
N TYR A 276 3.04 -1.22 -6.07
CA TYR A 276 4.06 -0.90 -5.09
C TYR A 276 4.83 0.32 -5.56
N PHE A 277 5.01 1.30 -4.68
CA PHE A 277 5.82 2.48 -5.01
C PHE A 277 7.22 2.08 -5.50
N TYR A 278 7.78 1.07 -4.85
CA TYR A 278 9.00 0.40 -5.27
C TYR A 278 8.84 -1.11 -5.18
N TYR A 279 9.42 -1.84 -6.12
CA TYR A 279 9.45 -3.30 -6.07
C TYR A 279 10.87 -3.81 -6.29
N VAL A 280 11.42 -4.48 -5.28
CA VAL A 280 12.79 -5.03 -5.29
C VAL A 280 12.93 -6.03 -6.44
N GLY A 281 13.93 -5.81 -7.29
CA GLY A 281 14.18 -6.65 -8.46
C GLY A 281 13.37 -6.28 -9.72
N VAL A 282 12.45 -5.32 -9.63
CA VAL A 282 11.65 -4.83 -10.78
C VAL A 282 11.89 -3.34 -11.04
N SER A 283 11.85 -2.51 -10.00
CA SER A 283 12.13 -1.07 -10.12
C SER A 283 13.55 -0.82 -10.63
N SER A 284 13.70 0.15 -11.54
CA SER A 284 14.96 0.41 -12.25
C SER A 284 15.85 1.48 -11.61
N PHE A 285 15.57 1.88 -10.38
CA PHE A 285 16.32 2.88 -9.63
C PHE A 285 16.63 2.33 -8.24
N GLU A 286 17.54 2.97 -7.50
CA GLU A 286 17.78 2.64 -6.09
C GLU A 286 16.86 3.46 -5.21
N LEU A 287 16.09 2.81 -4.33
CA LEU A 287 15.25 3.50 -3.37
C LEU A 287 16.07 4.01 -2.19
N THR A 288 15.92 5.28 -1.86
CA THR A 288 16.42 5.87 -0.62
C THR A 288 15.27 6.45 0.20
N THR A 289 15.48 6.64 1.50
CA THR A 289 14.53 7.36 2.37
C THR A 289 14.18 8.74 1.81
N ASP A 290 15.18 9.46 1.29
CA ASP A 290 14.97 10.78 0.73
C ASP A 290 14.11 10.74 -0.55
N TYR A 291 14.30 9.73 -1.40
CA TYR A 291 13.45 9.51 -2.58
C TYR A 291 12.00 9.17 -2.19
N LEU A 292 11.81 8.30 -1.19
CA LEU A 292 10.47 7.94 -0.69
C LEU A 292 9.72 9.16 -0.14
N LEU A 293 10.44 10.07 0.52
CA LEU A 293 9.88 11.25 1.17
C LEU A 293 9.72 12.46 0.24
N ASP A 294 10.18 12.40 -1.02
CA ASP A 294 9.80 13.37 -2.05
C ASP A 294 8.42 12.96 -2.60
N LEU A 295 7.40 13.70 -2.17
CA LEU A 295 6.01 13.37 -2.48
C LEU A 295 5.70 13.46 -3.99
N SER A 296 6.50 14.20 -4.77
CA SER A 296 6.30 14.32 -6.21
C SER A 296 6.58 13.00 -6.94
N HIS A 297 7.42 12.12 -6.39
CA HIS A 297 7.65 10.80 -6.96
C HIS A 297 6.41 9.91 -6.83
N THR A 298 5.71 9.99 -5.70
CA THR A 298 4.44 9.28 -5.51
C THR A 298 3.40 9.79 -6.51
N VAL A 299 3.25 11.12 -6.62
CA VAL A 299 2.32 11.74 -7.58
C VAL A 299 2.64 11.34 -9.02
N SER A 300 3.92 11.38 -9.41
CA SER A 300 4.38 11.08 -10.76
C SER A 300 4.05 9.64 -11.17
N GLN A 301 4.34 8.67 -10.29
CA GLN A 301 4.01 7.27 -10.52
C GLN A 301 2.49 7.06 -10.58
N PHE A 302 1.74 7.64 -9.64
CA PHE A 302 0.31 7.41 -9.50
C PHE A 302 -0.59 8.02 -10.58
N ASN A 303 -0.02 8.72 -11.56
CA ASN A 303 -0.77 9.22 -12.71
C ASN A 303 -1.54 8.11 -13.44
N GLU A 304 -0.95 6.91 -13.58
CA GLU A 304 -1.64 5.76 -14.20
C GLU A 304 -2.87 5.33 -13.39
N TRP A 305 -2.72 5.15 -12.08
CA TRP A 305 -3.82 4.73 -11.20
C TRP A 305 -4.90 5.79 -11.08
N THR A 306 -4.53 7.08 -11.12
CA THR A 306 -5.47 8.20 -11.16
C THR A 306 -6.31 8.16 -12.44
N ASN A 307 -5.68 7.87 -13.59
CA ASN A 307 -6.41 7.69 -14.85
C ASN A 307 -7.35 6.48 -14.80
N GLN A 308 -6.91 5.37 -14.20
CA GLN A 308 -7.76 4.18 -14.03
C GLN A 308 -8.91 4.41 -13.04
N ALA A 309 -8.71 5.16 -11.97
CA ALA A 309 -9.80 5.58 -11.09
C ALA A 309 -10.84 6.43 -11.84
N GLY A 310 -10.39 7.35 -12.71
CA GLY A 310 -11.28 8.07 -13.63
C GLY A 310 -12.04 7.16 -14.59
N GLN A 311 -11.38 6.11 -15.11
CA GLN A 311 -12.00 5.07 -15.93
C GLN A 311 -13.05 4.26 -15.17
N ALA A 312 -12.80 3.90 -13.91
CA ALA A 312 -13.76 3.22 -13.05
C ALA A 312 -15.04 4.06 -12.85
N LEU A 313 -14.89 5.36 -12.61
CA LEU A 313 -16.02 6.28 -12.48
C LEU A 313 -16.92 6.32 -13.72
N VAL A 314 -16.35 6.22 -14.94
CA VAL A 314 -17.13 6.12 -16.18
C VAL A 314 -18.04 4.89 -16.17
N THR A 315 -17.56 3.77 -15.64
CA THR A 315 -18.38 2.54 -15.49
C THR A 315 -19.40 2.63 -14.36
N GLY A 316 -19.37 3.69 -13.55
CA GLY A 316 -20.18 3.81 -12.34
C GLY A 316 -19.72 2.90 -11.21
N LYS A 317 -18.48 2.41 -11.23
CA LYS A 317 -17.93 1.49 -10.23
C LYS A 317 -16.78 2.14 -9.46
N PRO A 318 -16.62 1.81 -8.17
CA PRO A 318 -15.48 2.26 -7.38
C PRO A 318 -14.17 1.63 -7.88
N TYR A 319 -13.06 2.24 -7.45
CA TYR A 319 -11.71 1.76 -7.73
C TYR A 319 -10.98 1.50 -6.41
N TYR A 320 -10.34 0.35 -6.29
CA TYR A 320 -9.71 -0.15 -5.09
C TYR A 320 -8.26 -0.51 -5.35
N LEU A 321 -7.43 -0.31 -4.33
CA LEU A 321 -6.08 -0.88 -4.28
C LEU A 321 -6.06 -2.02 -3.27
N ARG A 322 -6.24 -3.27 -3.70
CA ARG A 322 -6.35 -4.41 -2.76
C ARG A 322 -5.01 -5.02 -2.36
N GLU A 323 -3.95 -4.66 -3.07
CA GLU A 323 -2.57 -5.02 -2.76
C GLU A 323 -1.68 -3.82 -3.09
N MET A 324 -1.41 -3.03 -2.05
CA MET A 324 -0.64 -1.79 -2.14
C MET A 324 0.59 -1.84 -1.23
N GLY A 325 1.68 -1.17 -1.56
CA GLY A 325 2.75 -0.97 -0.57
C GLY A 325 3.77 0.08 -0.97
N SER A 326 4.54 0.60 -0.01
CA SER A 326 5.69 1.44 -0.37
C SER A 326 6.78 0.62 -1.04
N VAL A 327 7.05 -0.59 -0.53
CA VAL A 327 8.13 -1.44 -0.99
C VAL A 327 7.72 -2.90 -0.97
N GLY A 328 7.66 -3.53 -2.13
CA GLY A 328 7.47 -4.99 -2.29
C GLY A 328 8.77 -5.71 -2.67
N PRO A 329 8.83 -7.05 -2.54
CA PRO A 329 7.83 -7.91 -1.90
C PRO A 329 7.95 -7.95 -0.36
N GLU A 330 9.18 -7.91 0.17
CA GLU A 330 9.44 -8.03 1.62
C GLU A 330 9.80 -6.69 2.29
N GLY A 331 9.74 -5.58 1.54
CA GLY A 331 10.26 -4.30 2.00
C GLY A 331 11.80 -4.23 2.01
N ILE A 332 12.33 -3.06 2.36
CA ILE A 332 13.76 -2.81 2.55
C ILE A 332 13.97 -2.38 4.01
N LYS A 333 14.78 -3.13 4.76
CA LYS A 333 15.19 -2.76 6.12
C LYS A 333 15.90 -1.40 6.11
N GLY A 334 15.55 -0.52 7.04
CA GLY A 334 16.05 0.85 7.12
C GLY A 334 15.26 1.85 6.26
N ILE A 335 14.28 1.38 5.49
CA ILE A 335 13.36 2.24 4.72
C ILE A 335 11.91 1.88 5.09
N SER A 336 11.51 0.63 4.85
CA SER A 336 10.12 0.17 5.03
C SER A 336 9.70 0.00 6.48
N ASP A 337 10.64 -0.29 7.38
CA ASP A 337 10.39 -0.45 8.82
C ASP A 337 10.64 0.84 9.63
N THR A 338 10.86 1.98 8.97
CA THR A 338 11.15 3.27 9.62
C THR A 338 9.98 4.25 9.57
N PHE A 339 10.08 5.32 10.36
CA PHE A 339 9.10 6.40 10.40
C PHE A 339 8.94 7.15 9.07
N ALA A 340 9.92 7.08 8.17
CA ALA A 340 9.79 7.57 6.80
C ALA A 340 8.64 6.87 6.08
N ASN A 341 8.56 5.55 6.18
CA ASN A 341 7.45 4.78 5.60
C ASN A 341 6.11 5.11 6.27
N THR A 342 6.12 5.42 7.57
CA THR A 342 4.93 5.89 8.31
C THR A 342 4.40 7.21 7.74
N LEU A 343 5.27 8.20 7.50
CA LEU A 343 4.88 9.49 6.91
C LEU A 343 4.39 9.33 5.47
N TRP A 344 5.09 8.51 4.67
CA TRP A 344 4.66 8.20 3.31
C TRP A 344 3.29 7.54 3.31
N THR A 345 3.05 6.54 4.15
CA THR A 345 1.78 5.81 4.25
C THR A 345 0.65 6.74 4.69
N PHE A 346 0.89 7.58 5.70
CA PHE A 346 -0.09 8.55 6.18
C PHE A 346 -0.48 9.56 5.08
N ASN A 347 0.51 10.11 4.36
CA ASN A 347 0.23 10.95 3.19
C ASN A 347 -0.50 10.18 2.08
N PHE A 348 -0.09 8.94 1.83
CA PHE A 348 -0.63 8.13 0.74
C PHE A 348 -2.13 7.86 0.92
N PHE A 349 -2.61 7.59 2.14
CA PHE A 349 -4.05 7.39 2.36
C PHE A 349 -4.88 8.61 1.95
N PHE A 350 -4.45 9.82 2.32
CA PHE A 350 -5.12 11.06 1.88
C PHE A 350 -4.95 11.29 0.38
N PHE A 351 -3.74 11.16 -0.14
CA PHE A 351 -3.48 11.33 -1.56
C PHE A 351 -4.36 10.40 -2.41
N ALA A 352 -4.35 9.10 -2.13
CA ALA A 352 -5.16 8.11 -2.83
C ALA A 352 -6.65 8.44 -2.77
N ALA A 353 -7.18 8.84 -1.61
CA ALA A 353 -8.59 9.20 -1.46
C ALA A 353 -8.95 10.40 -2.37
N THR A 354 -8.06 11.39 -2.50
CA THR A 354 -8.27 12.52 -3.41
C THR A 354 -8.21 12.13 -4.89
N GLN A 355 -7.56 11.01 -5.22
CA GLN A 355 -7.51 10.45 -6.58
C GLN A 355 -8.68 9.51 -6.89
N GLN A 356 -9.78 9.57 -6.12
CA GLN A 356 -10.99 8.74 -6.30
C GLN A 356 -10.79 7.24 -6.04
N ILE A 357 -9.68 6.86 -5.38
CA ILE A 357 -9.52 5.52 -4.83
C ILE A 357 -10.42 5.41 -3.61
N SER A 358 -11.24 4.36 -3.55
CA SER A 358 -12.31 4.19 -2.55
C SER A 358 -11.92 3.32 -1.37
N SER A 359 -10.83 2.56 -1.48
CA SER A 359 -10.27 1.72 -0.41
C SER A 359 -8.83 1.34 -0.74
N VAL A 360 -7.98 1.22 0.29
CA VAL A 360 -6.55 0.87 0.15
C VAL A 360 -6.20 -0.21 1.16
N GLN A 361 -5.77 -1.36 0.67
CA GLN A 361 -5.28 -2.47 1.48
C GLN A 361 -3.76 -2.56 1.30
N MET A 362 -3.01 -2.10 2.30
CA MET A 362 -1.57 -2.27 2.26
C MET A 362 -1.21 -3.73 2.47
N HIS A 363 -0.41 -4.27 1.57
CA HIS A 363 0.01 -5.65 1.58
C HIS A 363 0.95 -5.91 2.77
N ALA A 364 0.60 -6.94 3.54
CA ALA A 364 1.28 -7.33 4.75
C ALA A 364 1.58 -8.84 4.70
N THR A 365 2.86 -9.16 4.78
CA THR A 365 3.34 -10.53 5.03
C THR A 365 3.94 -10.59 6.42
N ASP A 366 4.07 -11.78 7.00
CA ASP A 366 4.54 -11.90 8.38
C ASP A 366 5.99 -11.40 8.56
N ALA A 367 6.82 -11.58 7.54
CA ALA A 367 8.23 -11.23 7.52
C ALA A 367 8.56 -9.88 6.85
N SER A 368 7.66 -9.32 6.02
CA SER A 368 7.94 -8.06 5.31
C SER A 368 8.20 -6.91 6.27
N TYR A 369 9.26 -6.14 6.05
CA TYR A 369 9.58 -4.90 6.76
C TYR A 369 8.49 -3.83 6.62
N GLY A 370 7.70 -3.87 5.53
CA GLY A 370 6.60 -2.95 5.29
C GLY A 370 5.35 -3.21 6.14
N SER A 371 5.22 -4.40 6.73
CA SER A 371 4.06 -4.76 7.55
C SER A 371 3.94 -3.87 8.80
N PRO A 372 2.73 -3.39 9.15
CA PRO A 372 2.51 -2.45 10.26
C PRO A 372 2.79 -3.04 11.65
N TRP A 373 2.83 -4.36 11.76
CA TRP A 373 3.33 -5.07 12.93
C TRP A 373 3.94 -6.39 12.50
N GLN A 374 4.73 -6.97 13.40
CA GLN A 374 5.21 -8.33 13.27
C GLN A 374 4.29 -9.24 14.10
N PRO A 375 3.54 -10.17 13.47
CA PRO A 375 2.47 -10.88 14.17
C PRO A 375 2.97 -12.11 14.95
N ARG A 376 4.17 -12.61 14.66
CA ARG A 376 4.79 -13.78 15.30
C ARG A 376 6.26 -13.56 15.61
N THR A 377 6.89 -14.49 16.32
CA THR A 377 8.34 -14.46 16.52
C THR A 377 9.07 -14.74 15.20
N ILE A 378 9.97 -13.85 14.81
CA ILE A 378 10.82 -13.96 13.61
C ILE A 378 12.25 -13.61 14.02
N ASN A 379 13.20 -14.49 13.72
CA ASN A 379 14.63 -14.30 14.02
C ASN A 379 14.90 -13.90 15.49
N GLY A 380 14.19 -14.54 16.43
CA GLY A 380 14.31 -14.27 17.87
C GLY A 380 13.65 -12.98 18.35
N VAL A 381 13.04 -12.18 17.47
CA VAL A 381 12.30 -10.97 17.82
C VAL A 381 10.84 -11.33 18.05
N SER A 382 10.32 -11.09 19.26
CA SER A 382 8.93 -11.30 19.64
C SER A 382 7.94 -10.49 18.79
N PRO A 383 6.64 -10.88 18.74
CA PRO A 383 5.59 -10.06 18.14
C PRO A 383 5.63 -8.63 18.67
N ARG A 384 5.47 -7.64 17.78
CA ARG A 384 5.58 -6.22 18.13
C ARG A 384 4.90 -5.32 17.11
N VAL A 385 4.44 -4.16 17.58
CA VAL A 385 3.96 -3.07 16.72
C VAL A 385 5.15 -2.42 16.03
N ARG A 386 5.00 -2.00 14.77
CA ARG A 386 6.01 -1.22 14.04
C ARG A 386 5.52 0.20 13.79
N SER A 387 6.45 1.08 13.42
CA SER A 387 6.17 2.50 13.21
C SER A 387 5.02 2.75 12.24
N SER A 388 4.90 1.97 11.16
CA SER A 388 3.90 2.22 10.12
C SER A 388 2.46 2.06 10.61
N TYR A 389 2.16 1.23 11.63
CA TYR A 389 0.81 1.12 12.23
C TYR A 389 0.23 2.49 12.65
N TYR A 390 1.08 3.43 13.06
CA TYR A 390 0.64 4.74 13.52
C TYR A 390 0.05 5.59 12.39
N ALA A 391 0.35 5.28 11.12
CA ALA A 391 -0.31 5.90 9.97
C ALA A 391 -1.80 5.53 9.89
N TRP A 392 -2.15 4.26 10.16
CA TRP A 392 -3.55 3.81 10.26
C TRP A 392 -4.24 4.50 11.42
N ALA A 393 -3.67 4.43 12.62
CA ALA A 393 -4.27 5.03 13.81
C ALA A 393 -4.52 6.53 13.65
N ALA A 394 -3.60 7.26 13.02
CA ALA A 394 -3.76 8.67 12.73
C ALA A 394 -4.84 8.92 11.67
N PHE A 395 -4.80 8.20 10.55
CA PHE A 395 -5.78 8.37 9.46
C PHE A 395 -7.20 8.03 9.92
N ASP A 396 -7.38 6.90 10.60
CA ASP A 396 -8.67 6.42 11.10
C ASP A 396 -9.29 7.36 12.14
N GLN A 397 -8.48 8.03 12.97
CA GLN A 397 -8.99 9.07 13.87
C GLN A 397 -9.42 10.35 13.13
N VAL A 398 -8.79 10.70 12.00
CA VAL A 398 -9.22 11.81 11.15
C VAL A 398 -10.54 11.46 10.44
N VAL A 399 -10.65 10.24 9.90
CA VAL A 399 -11.89 9.74 9.30
C VAL A 399 -13.00 9.71 10.34
N GLY A 400 -12.73 9.12 11.51
CA GLY A 400 -13.64 9.01 12.64
C GLY A 400 -14.90 8.19 12.34
N ALA A 401 -15.79 8.11 13.32
CA ALA A 401 -16.99 7.28 13.25
C ALA A 401 -18.23 8.00 12.66
N SER A 402 -18.01 9.04 11.86
CA SER A 402 -19.09 9.87 11.30
C SER A 402 -19.72 9.27 10.03
N CYS A 403 -19.02 8.38 9.34
CA CYS A 403 -19.43 7.74 8.07
C CYS A 403 -19.87 8.72 6.97
N ASN A 404 -19.43 9.98 7.04
CA ASN A 404 -19.71 10.98 6.02
C ASN A 404 -18.51 11.90 5.77
N THR A 405 -17.31 11.44 6.15
CA THR A 405 -16.06 12.17 5.98
C THR A 405 -15.65 12.18 4.50
N ARG A 406 -15.25 13.36 4.01
CA ARG A 406 -14.61 13.53 2.70
C ARG A 406 -13.35 14.37 2.86
N VAL A 407 -12.35 14.17 2.01
CA VAL A 407 -11.10 14.94 2.05
C VAL A 407 -10.84 15.64 0.73
N ALA A 408 -10.21 16.80 0.80
CA ALA A 408 -9.74 17.57 -0.35
C ALA A 408 -8.25 17.90 -0.16
N PRO A 409 -7.44 17.87 -1.24
CA PRO A 409 -6.09 18.40 -1.18
C PRO A 409 -6.13 19.92 -1.01
N ILE A 410 -5.17 20.48 -0.28
CA ILE A 410 -4.98 21.93 -0.17
C ILE A 410 -3.72 22.29 -0.95
N SER A 411 -3.85 23.19 -1.93
CA SER A 411 -2.69 23.68 -2.68
C SER A 411 -1.74 24.45 -1.76
N ILE A 412 -0.45 24.10 -1.82
CA ILE A 412 0.61 24.75 -1.05
C ILE A 412 1.40 25.66 -2.00
N GLY A 413 1.24 26.97 -1.84
CA GLY A 413 1.97 27.97 -2.61
C GLY A 413 3.17 28.53 -1.84
N GLY A 414 4.19 28.99 -2.56
CA GLY A 414 5.33 29.67 -1.96
C GLY A 414 6.25 28.77 -1.12
N THR A 415 6.23 27.45 -1.37
CA THR A 415 7.11 26.51 -0.68
C THR A 415 8.57 26.90 -0.90
N PRO A 416 9.35 27.08 0.17
CA PRO A 416 10.78 27.36 0.04
C PRO A 416 11.54 26.22 -0.64
N SER A 417 12.63 26.55 -1.34
CA SER A 417 13.41 25.57 -2.10
C SER A 417 13.90 24.39 -1.26
N SER A 418 14.24 24.63 0.01
CA SER A 418 14.67 23.58 0.95
C SER A 418 13.59 22.55 1.31
N TYR A 419 12.31 22.85 1.06
CA TYR A 419 11.14 22.00 1.33
C TYR A 419 10.42 21.56 0.05
N ASN A 420 11.05 21.72 -1.12
CA ASN A 420 10.40 21.41 -2.39
C ASN A 420 9.93 19.95 -2.42
N ASN A 421 8.65 19.74 -2.75
CA ASN A 421 7.99 18.43 -2.74
C ASN A 421 7.94 17.70 -1.37
N ARG A 422 8.24 18.38 -0.25
CA ARG A 422 8.28 17.77 1.09
C ARG A 422 7.07 18.09 1.96
N LEU A 423 6.10 18.84 1.44
CA LEU A 423 4.93 19.28 2.19
C LEU A 423 3.66 18.71 1.57
N GLY A 424 2.80 18.16 2.42
CA GLY A 424 1.45 17.72 2.07
C GLY A 424 0.42 18.43 2.96
N ALA A 425 -0.74 18.77 2.39
CA ALA A 425 -1.82 19.41 3.14
C ALA A 425 -3.20 18.96 2.63
N TYR A 426 -4.10 18.65 3.55
CA TYR A 426 -5.45 18.18 3.25
C TYR A 426 -6.48 18.81 4.18
N ALA A 427 -7.69 19.04 3.67
CA ALA A 427 -8.85 19.44 4.45
C ALA A 427 -9.80 18.25 4.58
N SER A 428 -10.28 17.98 5.79
CA SER A 428 -11.31 16.99 6.09
C SER A 428 -12.64 17.68 6.37
N TYR A 429 -13.71 17.16 5.76
CA TYR A 429 -15.07 17.65 5.91
C TYR A 429 -15.98 16.56 6.44
N ARG A 430 -16.85 16.88 7.40
CA ARG A 430 -17.89 16.00 7.91
C ARG A 430 -19.25 16.64 7.77
N GLY A 431 -20.19 15.94 7.13
CA GLY A 431 -21.47 16.52 6.73
C GLY A 431 -21.31 17.77 5.85
N GLY A 432 -20.17 17.90 5.16
CA GLY A 432 -19.83 19.03 4.31
C GLY A 432 -19.15 20.22 4.98
N THR A 433 -19.01 20.23 6.31
CA THR A 433 -18.34 21.29 7.08
C THR A 433 -16.88 20.96 7.32
N LEU A 434 -15.98 21.93 7.18
CA LEU A 434 -14.55 21.76 7.50
C LEU A 434 -14.38 21.41 8.99
N THR A 435 -13.76 20.26 9.28
CA THR A 435 -13.50 19.81 10.66
C THR A 435 -12.01 19.73 10.98
N SER A 436 -11.18 19.38 10.00
CA SER A 436 -9.76 19.14 10.26
C SER A 436 -8.88 19.64 9.11
N LEU A 437 -7.71 20.15 9.47
CA LEU A 437 -6.61 20.47 8.56
C LEU A 437 -5.45 19.52 8.87
N VAL A 438 -4.99 18.79 7.87
CA VAL A 438 -3.87 17.84 7.97
C VAL A 438 -2.65 18.49 7.35
N MET A 439 -1.53 18.51 8.06
CA MET A 439 -0.26 19.09 7.63
C MET A 439 0.84 18.04 7.78
N ILE A 440 1.54 17.76 6.69
CA ILE A 440 2.57 16.72 6.64
C ILE A 440 3.87 17.38 6.19
N ASN A 441 4.93 17.19 6.97
CA ASN A 441 6.28 17.63 6.65
C ASN A 441 7.19 16.40 6.54
N THR A 442 7.46 15.99 5.30
CA THR A 442 8.35 14.88 4.95
C THR A 442 9.79 15.33 4.73
N GLN A 443 10.17 16.56 5.12
CA GLN A 443 11.55 16.99 5.09
C GLN A 443 12.38 16.02 5.93
N THR A 444 13.36 15.39 5.28
CA THR A 444 14.15 14.31 5.90
C THR A 444 14.93 14.85 7.10
N LEU A 445 14.65 14.28 8.27
CA LEU A 445 15.36 14.54 9.51
C LEU A 445 15.77 13.22 10.17
N TYR A 446 17.07 12.94 10.21
CA TYR A 446 17.62 11.75 10.86
C TYR A 446 17.71 11.91 12.39
N THR A 447 17.65 10.79 13.11
CA THR A 447 17.74 10.75 14.56
C THR A 447 19.05 11.40 15.04
N GLY A 448 18.95 12.30 16.01
CA GLY A 448 20.08 13.04 16.58
C GLY A 448 20.47 14.32 15.82
N ALA A 449 19.89 14.59 14.65
CA ALA A 449 20.07 15.86 13.94
C ALA A 449 19.20 16.98 14.53
N THR A 450 19.56 18.23 14.25
CA THR A 450 18.76 19.40 14.65
C THR A 450 17.55 19.52 13.73
N ALA A 451 16.36 19.57 14.32
CA ALA A 451 15.12 19.67 13.57
C ALA A 451 14.89 21.09 13.03
N GLY A 452 14.55 21.22 11.75
CA GLY A 452 13.87 22.38 11.21
C GLY A 452 12.37 22.35 11.52
N THR A 453 11.67 23.40 11.11
CA THR A 453 10.22 23.53 11.28
C THR A 453 9.64 24.36 10.15
N MET A 454 8.52 23.89 9.59
CA MET A 454 7.70 24.62 8.63
C MET A 454 6.41 25.08 9.33
N THR A 455 6.11 26.38 9.27
CA THR A 455 4.85 26.92 9.77
C THR A 455 3.81 26.91 8.66
N PHE A 456 2.70 26.19 8.89
CA PHE A 456 1.53 26.22 8.03
C PHE A 456 0.58 27.31 8.53
N SER A 457 0.37 28.34 7.73
CA SER A 457 -0.54 29.44 8.05
C SER A 457 -1.82 29.34 7.22
N PHE A 458 -2.98 29.37 7.87
CA PHE A 458 -4.29 29.25 7.24
C PHE A 458 -5.09 30.54 7.39
N LYS A 459 -5.95 30.82 6.40
CA LYS A 459 -6.97 31.87 6.46
C LYS A 459 -8.36 31.26 6.60
N LEU A 460 -8.98 31.46 7.76
CA LEU A 460 -10.24 30.86 8.20
C LEU A 460 -11.17 31.93 8.82
N PRO A 461 -11.54 33.01 8.09
CA PRO A 461 -12.23 34.17 8.66
C PRO A 461 -13.57 33.83 9.33
N SER A 462 -14.34 32.87 8.79
CA SER A 462 -15.62 32.46 9.39
C SER A 462 -15.48 31.59 10.63
N LEU A 463 -14.25 31.20 11.01
CA LEU A 463 -13.96 30.35 12.15
C LEU A 463 -13.13 31.11 13.22
N ALA A 464 -13.00 32.43 13.09
CA ALA A 464 -12.32 33.27 14.07
C ALA A 464 -12.84 33.01 15.50
N GLY A 465 -11.93 32.88 16.46
CA GLY A 465 -12.24 32.59 17.86
C GLY A 465 -12.49 31.11 18.18
N GLN A 466 -12.57 30.22 17.17
CA GLN A 466 -12.78 28.80 17.43
C GLN A 466 -11.53 28.14 18.05
N THR A 467 -11.77 27.22 18.97
CA THR A 467 -10.75 26.36 19.57
C THR A 467 -10.29 25.30 18.58
N VAL A 468 -8.98 25.06 18.51
CA VAL A 468 -8.37 24.06 17.64
C VAL A 468 -7.47 23.15 18.49
N TYR A 469 -7.68 21.85 18.37
CA TYR A 469 -6.88 20.82 19.04
C TYR A 469 -5.85 20.28 18.05
N LEU A 470 -4.58 20.29 18.45
CA LEU A 470 -3.48 19.78 17.62
C LEU A 470 -3.14 18.35 18.05
N SER A 471 -3.13 17.44 17.09
CA SER A 471 -2.72 16.03 17.25
C SER A 471 -1.49 15.76 16.38
N THR A 472 -0.44 15.19 16.96
CA THR A 472 0.86 15.07 16.28
C THR A 472 1.25 13.62 16.05
N LEU A 473 1.64 13.28 14.82
CA LEU A 473 2.31 12.04 14.45
C LEU A 473 3.82 12.30 14.41
N ASN A 474 4.58 11.67 15.29
CA ASN A 474 6.01 11.97 15.43
C ASN A 474 6.85 10.77 15.89
N ALA A 475 8.13 10.82 15.56
CA ALA A 475 9.21 9.98 16.08
C ALA A 475 10.50 10.80 16.21
N THR A 476 11.59 10.19 16.70
CA THR A 476 12.88 10.87 16.88
C THR A 476 13.50 11.35 15.56
N GLY A 477 13.21 10.67 14.45
CA GLY A 477 13.65 10.99 13.09
C GLY A 477 12.97 10.10 12.07
N SER A 478 13.19 10.36 10.77
CA SER A 478 12.67 9.55 9.67
C SER A 478 13.20 8.12 9.67
N ASP A 479 14.39 7.89 10.24
CA ASP A 479 15.04 6.59 10.39
C ASP A 479 14.61 5.80 11.64
N ALA A 480 13.76 6.39 12.49
CA ALA A 480 13.30 5.74 13.71
C ALA A 480 12.46 4.49 13.41
N THR A 481 12.76 3.38 14.07
CA THR A 481 12.00 2.11 13.94
C THR A 481 11.10 1.84 15.15
N THR A 482 11.25 2.63 16.21
CA THR A 482 10.55 2.50 17.50
C THR A 482 10.17 3.88 18.04
N ASN A 483 9.42 3.91 19.15
CA ASN A 483 9.04 5.15 19.85
C ASN A 483 8.27 6.14 18.97
N THR A 484 7.57 5.64 17.96
CA THR A 484 6.58 6.44 17.23
C THR A 484 5.40 6.71 18.15
N THR A 485 4.83 7.92 18.07
CA THR A 485 3.64 8.29 18.83
C THR A 485 2.64 8.98 17.93
N TRP A 486 1.36 8.79 18.23
CA TRP A 486 0.25 9.55 17.66
C TRP A 486 -0.51 10.23 18.78
N ASN A 487 -0.48 11.57 18.81
CA ASN A 487 -1.14 12.40 19.82
C ASN A 487 -0.80 11.98 21.27
N GLY A 488 0.47 11.66 21.51
CA GLY A 488 0.96 11.19 22.82
C GLY A 488 0.61 9.74 23.17
N ILE A 489 0.03 8.97 22.23
CA ILE A 489 -0.29 7.55 22.40
C ILE A 489 0.80 6.70 21.73
N SER A 490 1.26 5.68 22.47
CA SER A 490 2.06 4.57 21.95
C SER A 490 1.26 3.28 21.96
N TYR A 491 1.34 2.48 20.89
CA TYR A 491 0.81 1.12 20.83
C TYR A 491 1.92 0.07 21.00
N GLU A 492 3.18 0.51 21.02
CA GLU A 492 4.35 -0.34 21.17
C GLU A 492 4.63 -0.66 22.65
N VAL A 493 4.55 0.35 23.53
CA VAL A 493 4.96 0.27 24.95
C VAL A 493 4.22 -0.80 25.75
N SER A 494 2.95 -1.07 25.42
CA SER A 494 2.16 -2.10 26.08
C SER A 494 2.62 -3.52 25.75
N GLY A 495 3.39 -3.71 24.68
CA GLY A 495 3.85 -5.01 24.17
C GLY A 495 2.75 -5.85 23.51
N ASN A 496 1.47 -5.52 23.71
CA ASN A 496 0.32 -6.25 23.17
C ASN A 496 -0.54 -5.40 22.23
N GLY A 497 -0.12 -4.19 21.90
CA GLY A 497 -0.85 -3.29 20.99
C GLY A 497 -1.92 -2.43 21.66
N GLN A 498 -2.13 -2.53 22.98
CA GLN A 498 -3.04 -1.61 23.69
C GLN A 498 -2.53 -0.16 23.61
N PRO A 499 -3.40 0.84 23.42
CA PRO A 499 -3.01 2.24 23.45
C PRO A 499 -2.57 2.65 24.86
N THR A 500 -1.33 3.13 24.97
CA THR A 500 -0.74 3.65 26.20
C THR A 500 -0.44 5.13 26.02
N VAL A 501 -1.01 5.98 26.89
CA VAL A 501 -0.69 7.41 26.91
C VAL A 501 0.72 7.58 27.50
N VAL A 502 1.66 7.99 26.66
CA VAL A 502 3.05 8.31 27.04
C VAL A 502 3.27 9.81 27.19
N ASP A 503 2.39 10.61 26.58
CA ASP A 503 2.25 12.04 26.84
C ASP A 503 0.76 12.40 26.86
N GLY A 504 0.29 12.89 28.02
CA GLY A 504 -1.10 13.30 28.21
C GLY A 504 -1.39 14.77 27.84
N SER A 505 -0.37 15.51 27.38
CA SER A 505 -0.51 16.90 27.01
C SER A 505 -1.55 17.06 25.89
N THR A 506 -2.41 18.07 26.01
CA THR A 506 -3.35 18.43 24.95
C THR A 506 -2.97 19.82 24.48
N VAL A 507 -2.53 19.91 23.22
CA VAL A 507 -2.13 21.17 22.61
C VAL A 507 -3.36 21.81 21.99
N VAL A 508 -3.69 23.01 22.46
CA VAL A 508 -4.84 23.79 22.02
C VAL A 508 -4.38 25.16 21.56
N VAL A 509 -4.86 25.58 20.40
CA VAL A 509 -4.67 26.94 19.87
C VAL A 509 -6.03 27.54 19.52
N THR A 510 -6.09 28.85 19.32
CA THR A 510 -7.31 29.55 18.92
C THR A 510 -7.10 30.19 17.56
N ILE A 511 -8.09 30.10 16.67
CA ILE A 511 -8.07 30.85 15.42
C ILE A 511 -8.17 32.34 15.77
N ALA A 512 -7.20 33.14 15.34
CA ALA A 512 -7.12 34.55 15.69
C ALA A 512 -8.34 35.34 15.18
N GLY A 513 -8.53 36.55 15.73
CA GLY A 513 -9.67 37.40 15.39
C GLY A 513 -9.72 37.81 13.91
N ASP A 514 -8.59 37.80 13.20
CA ASP A 514 -8.50 38.02 11.75
C ASP A 514 -8.73 36.73 10.93
N GLY A 515 -9.06 35.61 11.58
CA GLY A 515 -9.21 34.30 10.97
C GLY A 515 -7.90 33.56 10.73
N SER A 516 -6.75 34.07 11.19
CA SER A 516 -5.47 33.37 10.99
C SER A 516 -5.26 32.22 11.97
N LEU A 517 -4.70 31.12 11.47
CA LEU A 517 -4.23 30.00 12.28
C LEU A 517 -2.82 29.64 11.80
N SER A 518 -1.83 29.64 12.69
CA SER A 518 -0.46 29.25 12.37
C SER A 518 -0.05 28.03 13.17
N VAL A 519 0.37 26.96 12.49
CA VAL A 519 0.74 25.69 13.11
C VAL A 519 2.17 25.33 12.69
N PRO A 520 3.13 25.31 13.63
CA PRO A 520 4.47 24.81 13.35
C PRO A 520 4.46 23.28 13.23
N VAL A 521 5.09 22.77 12.18
CA VAL A 521 5.24 21.33 11.92
C VAL A 521 6.72 21.01 11.74
N ARG A 522 7.25 20.21 12.67
CA ARG A 522 8.64 19.78 12.68
C ARG A 522 8.97 18.95 11.44
N ASP A 523 10.21 19.01 10.97
CA ASP A 523 10.71 18.07 9.96
C ASP A 523 10.52 16.62 10.41
N SER A 524 10.27 15.72 9.46
CA SER A 524 9.82 14.35 9.71
C SER A 524 8.71 14.29 10.77
N SER A 525 7.57 14.94 10.52
CA SER A 525 6.37 14.83 11.38
C SER A 525 5.09 15.22 10.63
N ALA A 526 3.94 14.93 11.23
CA ALA A 526 2.67 15.46 10.77
C ALA A 526 1.83 15.98 11.94
N VAL A 527 1.00 16.98 11.67
CA VAL A 527 0.06 17.56 12.64
C VAL A 527 -1.33 17.56 12.00
N VAL A 528 -2.34 17.21 12.79
CA VAL A 528 -3.75 17.44 12.45
C VAL A 528 -4.31 18.48 13.40
N ALA A 529 -4.78 19.59 12.82
CA ALA A 529 -5.50 20.64 13.51
C ALA A 529 -7.00 20.39 13.39
N ASN A 530 -7.63 20.01 14.49
CA ASN A 530 -9.04 19.68 14.52
C ASN A 530 -9.86 20.76 15.23
N ILE A 531 -10.91 21.23 14.58
CA ILE A 531 -11.65 22.44 14.96
C ILE A 531 -12.80 22.07 15.89
N GLY A 532 -12.78 22.59 17.12
CA GLY A 532 -13.83 22.46 18.11
C GLY A 532 -13.84 21.17 18.93
N PHE A 533 -13.04 20.15 18.58
CA PHE A 533 -13.00 18.88 19.34
C PHE A 533 -11.62 18.20 19.31
N LYS A 534 -11.39 17.25 20.22
CA LYS A 534 -10.21 16.38 20.23
C LYS A 534 -10.49 15.12 19.40
N LEU A 535 -9.61 14.77 18.47
CA LEU A 535 -9.73 13.56 17.65
C LEU A 535 -9.78 12.29 18.51
N GLY A 536 -10.45 11.26 18.00
CA GLY A 536 -10.53 9.93 18.63
C GLY A 536 -11.56 9.79 19.77
N ASN A 537 -12.32 10.84 20.10
CA ASN A 537 -13.32 10.82 21.19
C ASN A 537 -14.77 10.77 20.70
N GLU A 538 -14.98 10.28 19.48
CA GLU A 538 -16.25 10.38 18.79
C GLU A 538 -17.09 9.12 18.92
N ARG A 539 -18.41 9.26 18.72
CA ARG A 539 -19.34 8.13 18.73
C ARG A 539 -19.80 7.83 17.32
N VAL A 540 -20.09 6.55 17.06
CA VAL A 540 -20.64 6.09 15.78
C VAL A 540 -21.93 6.83 15.46
N ASN A 541 -21.98 7.48 14.30
CA ASN A 541 -23.19 8.08 13.76
C ASN A 541 -23.97 7.04 12.95
N ALA A 542 -24.81 6.26 13.64
CA ALA A 542 -25.57 5.17 13.02
C ALA A 542 -26.43 5.63 11.82
N THR A 543 -26.95 6.86 11.83
CA THR A 543 -27.75 7.37 10.69
C THR A 543 -26.89 7.54 9.45
N SER A 544 -25.76 8.25 9.57
CA SER A 544 -24.83 8.43 8.45
C SER A 544 -24.22 7.10 7.99
N CYS A 545 -23.88 6.20 8.92
CA CYS A 545 -23.32 4.90 8.58
C CYS A 545 -24.32 4.01 7.81
N ASN A 546 -25.60 4.03 8.19
CA ASN A 546 -26.64 3.33 7.44
C ASN A 546 -26.83 3.91 6.03
N VAL A 547 -26.74 5.24 5.88
CA VAL A 547 -26.78 5.89 4.56
C VAL A 547 -25.58 5.49 3.71
N LEU A 548 -24.37 5.49 4.28
CA LEU A 548 -23.17 5.07 3.56
C LEU A 548 -23.26 3.62 3.10
N ALA A 549 -23.62 2.70 4.01
CA ALA A 549 -23.80 1.29 3.70
C ALA A 549 -24.82 1.06 2.57
N ALA A 550 -25.91 1.84 2.54
CA ALA A 550 -26.93 1.72 1.49
C ALA A 550 -26.52 2.32 0.13
N THR A 551 -25.57 3.26 0.08
CA THR A 551 -25.25 4.03 -1.14
C THR A 551 -23.88 3.74 -1.73
N ALA A 552 -22.95 3.25 -0.92
CA ALA A 552 -21.63 2.81 -1.32
C ALA A 552 -21.24 1.55 -0.51
N PRO A 553 -22.01 0.45 -0.62
CA PRO A 553 -21.58 -0.79 0.00
C PRO A 553 -20.20 -1.15 -0.55
N GLU A 554 -19.24 -1.39 0.34
CA GLU A 554 -18.03 -2.12 -0.03
C GLU A 554 -18.53 -3.50 -0.45
N GLY A 555 -18.67 -3.75 -1.75
CA GLY A 555 -19.19 -5.00 -2.30
C GLY A 555 -20.53 -5.51 -1.72
N GLY A 556 -21.61 -5.37 -2.49
CA GLY A 556 -22.85 -6.15 -2.33
C GLY A 556 -23.56 -6.17 -0.97
N GLU A 557 -23.18 -5.39 0.03
CA GLU A 557 -23.88 -5.38 1.32
C GLU A 557 -25.31 -4.84 1.15
N ASN A 558 -26.28 -5.75 1.25
CA ASN A 558 -27.60 -5.44 1.78
C ASN A 558 -27.62 -6.00 3.20
N THR A 559 -27.43 -5.15 4.20
CA THR A 559 -27.82 -5.49 5.57
C THR A 559 -29.34 -5.70 5.56
N ALA A 560 -29.75 -6.97 5.52
CA ALA A 560 -31.13 -7.38 5.64
C ALA A 560 -31.63 -7.08 7.06
N SER A 561 -32.09 -5.85 7.31
CA SER A 561 -33.08 -5.51 8.33
C SER A 561 -33.56 -4.07 8.16
N GLY A 562 -34.59 -3.84 7.33
CA GLY A 562 -35.22 -2.53 7.20
C GLY A 562 -36.07 -2.38 5.93
N THR A 563 -37.39 -2.34 6.09
CA THR A 563 -38.41 -2.22 5.03
C THR A 563 -38.53 -0.81 4.42
N THR A 564 -37.42 -0.15 4.11
CA THR A 564 -37.44 1.13 3.39
C THR A 564 -36.69 0.98 2.07
N ALA A 565 -37.37 1.30 0.96
CA ALA A 565 -36.85 1.20 -0.40
C ALA A 565 -35.45 1.82 -0.51
N ALA A 566 -34.43 0.97 -0.55
CA ALA A 566 -33.05 1.37 -0.77
C ALA A 566 -32.90 1.97 -2.17
N ALA A 567 -32.10 3.03 -2.29
CA ALA A 567 -31.67 3.50 -3.61
C ALA A 567 -30.93 2.34 -4.32
N PRO A 568 -31.14 2.11 -5.63
CA PRO A 568 -30.44 1.04 -6.32
C PRO A 568 -28.93 1.27 -6.27
N ALA A 569 -28.16 0.23 -5.94
CA ALA A 569 -26.70 0.26 -6.08
C ALA A 569 -26.31 0.68 -7.50
N PRO A 570 -25.19 1.40 -7.71
CA PRO A 570 -24.82 1.87 -9.03
C PRO A 570 -24.65 0.70 -10.00
N THR A 571 -25.53 0.66 -11.01
CA THR A 571 -25.48 -0.29 -12.13
C THR A 571 -24.29 0.03 -13.01
N PHE A 572 -23.66 -1.00 -13.58
CA PHE A 572 -22.60 -0.82 -14.58
C PHE A 572 -23.12 0.06 -15.72
N LYS A 573 -22.51 1.23 -15.92
CA LYS A 573 -22.95 2.22 -16.91
C LYS A 573 -22.37 1.88 -18.29
N SER A 574 -23.12 2.27 -19.32
CA SER A 574 -22.66 2.20 -20.71
C SER A 574 -21.32 2.93 -20.87
N THR A 575 -20.40 2.32 -21.61
CA THR A 575 -18.97 2.66 -21.68
C THR A 575 -18.65 3.80 -22.66
N SER A 576 -19.65 4.56 -23.12
CA SER A 576 -19.49 5.63 -24.12
C SER A 576 -18.63 6.83 -23.67
N GLY A 577 -18.15 6.85 -22.42
CA GLY A 577 -17.33 7.91 -21.82
C GLY A 577 -15.83 7.65 -21.80
N PHE A 578 -15.34 6.49 -22.25
CA PHE A 578 -13.89 6.28 -22.37
C PHE A 578 -13.34 7.13 -23.51
N GLN A 579 -12.46 8.09 -23.19
CA GLN A 579 -11.69 8.78 -24.20
C GLN A 579 -10.87 7.73 -24.97
N ASN A 580 -11.01 7.71 -26.30
CA ASN A 580 -10.20 6.89 -27.19
C ASN A 580 -8.72 7.31 -27.09
N THR A 581 -8.01 6.84 -26.07
CA THR A 581 -6.55 6.96 -25.98
C THR A 581 -5.83 6.00 -26.94
N GLY A 582 -6.59 5.13 -27.62
CA GLY A 582 -6.16 4.33 -28.77
C GLY A 582 -6.44 4.97 -30.13
N GLY A 583 -6.68 6.28 -30.20
CA GLY A 583 -6.84 6.98 -31.47
C GLY A 583 -5.54 7.00 -32.26
N GLY A 584 -5.36 6.02 -33.16
CA GLY A 584 -4.46 6.20 -34.29
C GLY A 584 -4.72 7.55 -34.93
N LEU A 585 -3.64 8.28 -35.23
CA LEU A 585 -3.68 9.59 -35.89
C LEU A 585 -4.73 9.55 -37.02
N SER A 586 -5.61 10.56 -37.08
CA SER A 586 -6.63 10.63 -38.13
C SER A 586 -5.96 10.45 -39.50
N THR A 587 -6.66 9.91 -40.49
CA THR A 587 -6.11 9.76 -41.86
C THR A 587 -5.54 11.09 -42.39
N GLY A 588 -6.12 12.23 -41.97
CA GLY A 588 -5.59 13.57 -42.24
C GLY A 588 -4.29 13.90 -41.49
N ALA A 589 -4.11 13.46 -40.25
CA ALA A 589 -2.88 13.61 -39.48
C ALA A 589 -1.76 12.68 -39.99
N ILE A 590 -2.09 11.45 -40.41
CA ILE A 590 -1.14 10.54 -41.07
C ILE A 590 -0.69 11.12 -42.42
N ALA A 591 -1.62 11.65 -43.22
CA ALA A 591 -1.31 12.33 -44.49
C ALA A 591 -0.45 13.58 -44.27
N GLY A 592 -0.73 14.36 -43.21
CA GLY A 592 0.06 15.54 -42.83
C GLY A 592 1.48 15.21 -42.38
N ILE A 593 1.67 14.14 -41.59
CA ILE A 593 3.00 13.69 -41.13
C ILE A 593 3.80 13.04 -42.27
N ALA A 594 3.17 12.29 -43.16
CA ALA A 594 3.82 11.73 -44.34
C ALA A 594 4.29 12.83 -45.31
N ALA A 595 3.47 13.87 -45.53
CA ALA A 595 3.82 15.01 -46.37
C ALA A 595 4.91 15.91 -45.72
N GLY A 596 4.80 16.18 -44.42
CA GLY A 596 5.77 16.99 -43.67
C GLY A 596 7.12 16.29 -43.47
N GLY A 597 7.09 14.99 -43.18
CA GLY A 597 8.29 14.15 -43.03
C GLY A 597 9.07 13.98 -44.32
N GLY A 598 8.38 13.79 -45.46
CA GLY A 598 9.01 13.73 -46.78
C GLY A 598 9.74 15.03 -47.14
N ALA A 599 9.14 16.19 -46.88
CA ALA A 599 9.77 17.49 -47.11
C ALA A 599 10.98 17.73 -46.21
N ALA A 600 10.88 17.40 -44.91
CA ALA A 600 11.99 17.55 -43.96
C ALA A 600 13.19 16.65 -44.30
N VAL A 601 12.95 15.40 -44.73
CA VAL A 601 14.00 14.47 -45.15
C VAL A 601 14.68 14.95 -46.44
N LEU A 602 13.92 15.47 -47.41
CA LEU A 602 14.50 16.02 -48.65
C LEU A 602 15.33 17.29 -48.39
N ILE A 603 14.88 18.16 -47.49
CA ILE A 603 15.65 19.34 -47.07
C ILE A 603 16.93 18.92 -46.34
N PHE A 604 16.85 17.93 -45.45
CA PHE A 604 18.01 17.42 -44.74
C PHE A 604 19.01 16.75 -45.69
N LEU A 605 18.55 15.94 -46.66
CA LEU A 605 19.41 15.34 -47.68
C LEU A 605 20.07 16.41 -48.56
N ALA A 606 19.33 17.45 -48.96
CA ALA A 606 19.87 18.56 -49.74
C ALA A 606 20.95 19.33 -48.96
N LEU A 607 20.77 19.54 -47.66
CA LEU A 607 21.76 20.16 -46.78
C LEU A 607 23.00 19.28 -46.63
N VAL A 608 22.83 17.96 -46.42
CA VAL A 608 23.96 17.02 -46.35
C VAL A 608 24.74 17.01 -47.66
N ILE A 609 24.08 16.94 -48.81
CA ILE A 609 24.73 17.02 -50.13
C ILE A 609 25.44 18.36 -50.30
N PHE A 610 24.82 19.48 -49.91
CA PHE A 610 25.43 20.80 -49.97
C PHE A 610 26.71 20.89 -49.11
N PHE A 611 26.69 20.37 -47.88
CA PHE A 611 27.86 20.32 -47.01
C PHE A 611 28.95 19.37 -47.52
N CYS A 612 28.59 18.20 -48.06
CA CYS A 612 29.52 17.28 -48.70
C CYS A 612 30.20 17.92 -49.92
N VAL A 613 29.44 18.57 -50.80
CA VAL A 613 29.99 19.30 -51.97
C VAL A 613 30.89 20.44 -51.52
N ARG A 614 30.51 21.20 -50.49
CA ARG A 614 31.32 22.29 -49.92
C ARG A 614 32.62 21.78 -49.28
N MET A 615 32.59 20.65 -48.59
CA MET A 615 33.79 20.00 -48.03
C MET A 615 34.69 19.40 -49.10
N CYS A 616 34.13 18.81 -50.17
CA CYS A 616 34.90 18.32 -51.32
C CYS A 616 35.57 19.45 -52.09
N ARG A 617 34.90 20.60 -52.25
CA ARG A 617 35.49 21.82 -52.84
C ARG A 617 36.65 22.35 -51.97
N LYS A 618 36.46 22.48 -50.65
CA LYS A 618 37.55 22.83 -49.71
C LYS A 618 38.71 21.84 -49.71
N LYS A 619 38.46 20.53 -49.90
CA LYS A 619 39.51 19.50 -50.01
C LYS A 619 40.25 19.57 -51.35
N ARG A 620 39.58 19.92 -52.45
CA ARG A 620 40.23 20.19 -53.75
C ARG A 620 41.12 21.43 -53.70
N ASP A 621 40.67 22.49 -53.03
CA ASP A 621 41.47 23.73 -52.85
C ASP A 621 42.67 23.53 -51.89
N ARG A 622 42.60 22.56 -50.97
CA ARG A 622 43.73 22.15 -50.13
C ARG A 622 44.72 21.21 -50.83
N LYS A 623 44.27 20.41 -51.81
CA LYS A 623 45.14 19.48 -52.57
C LYS A 623 45.92 20.15 -53.71
N SER A 624 45.60 21.38 -54.10
CA SER A 624 46.37 22.15 -55.09
C SER A 624 47.57 22.93 -54.51
N ARG A 625 47.79 22.90 -53.19
CA ARG A 625 48.89 23.61 -52.50
C ARG A 625 50.03 22.71 -51.96
N TYR A 626 50.06 21.42 -52.31
CA TYR A 626 51.13 20.51 -51.90
C TYR A 626 51.63 19.67 -53.09
N TYR A 627 52.26 20.34 -54.05
CA TYR A 627 53.22 19.74 -54.97
C TYR A 627 54.53 20.52 -54.89
N THR A 628 55.32 20.22 -53.86
CA THR A 628 56.77 20.40 -53.85
C THR A 628 57.35 19.26 -53.02
N THR A 629 58.38 18.64 -53.57
CA THR A 629 59.03 17.34 -53.28
C THR A 629 59.62 17.20 -51.85
N PRO A 630 59.84 15.96 -51.33
CA PRO A 630 60.21 15.69 -49.94
C PRO A 630 61.72 15.40 -49.74
N PRO A 631 62.21 15.39 -48.48
CA PRO A 631 63.32 14.54 -48.09
C PRO A 631 62.93 13.49 -47.02
N SER A 632 63.59 12.33 -47.13
CA SER A 632 63.47 11.10 -46.34
C SER A 632 64.23 11.14 -45.01
N MET A 633 63.71 10.50 -43.94
CA MET A 633 64.38 9.97 -42.73
C MET A 633 63.29 9.36 -41.81
N ALA A 634 63.46 8.42 -40.88
CA ALA A 634 64.33 7.30 -40.55
C ALA A 634 63.56 6.54 -39.41
N PRO A 635 63.76 5.22 -39.17
CA PRO A 635 62.93 4.46 -38.23
C PRO A 635 63.32 4.64 -36.74
N PRO A 636 62.35 4.49 -35.78
CA PRO A 636 62.56 4.75 -34.35
C PRO A 636 63.20 3.58 -33.55
N PRO A 637 63.84 3.86 -32.38
CA PRO A 637 64.70 2.93 -31.65
C PRO A 637 64.02 2.06 -30.56
N PRO A 638 64.69 0.99 -30.07
CA PRO A 638 64.17 -0.01 -29.11
C PRO A 638 64.31 0.37 -27.60
N PRO A 639 63.62 -0.35 -26.68
CA PRO A 639 63.47 0.03 -25.27
C PRO A 639 64.66 -0.31 -24.34
N PRO A 640 64.81 0.39 -23.18
CA PRO A 640 65.98 0.26 -22.29
C PRO A 640 65.87 -0.83 -21.19
N PRO A 641 67.02 -1.32 -20.64
CA PRO A 641 67.09 -2.42 -19.66
C PRO A 641 67.29 -2.01 -18.17
N MET A 642 67.04 -2.97 -17.26
CA MET A 642 67.09 -2.92 -15.77
C MET A 642 68.51 -2.92 -15.15
N ALA A 643 68.62 -2.49 -13.88
CA ALA A 643 69.77 -2.68 -12.98
C ALA A 643 69.35 -2.86 -11.48
N PRO A 644 70.21 -3.44 -10.59
CA PRO A 644 69.82 -4.26 -9.42
C PRO A 644 70.17 -3.66 -8.04
N PHE A 645 69.60 -4.19 -6.93
CA PHE A 645 70.09 -3.94 -5.55
C PHE A 645 69.80 -5.11 -4.56
N ASN A 646 70.84 -5.59 -3.87
CA ASN A 646 70.85 -6.32 -2.57
C ASN A 646 71.25 -5.27 -1.48
N SER A 647 70.91 -5.29 -0.17
CA SER A 647 70.84 -6.34 0.87
C SER A 647 70.04 -5.86 2.13
N ARG A 648 69.64 -6.83 2.97
CA ARG A 648 68.84 -6.84 4.25
C ARG A 648 69.49 -6.12 5.49
N PRO A 649 68.94 -6.11 6.76
CA PRO A 649 67.75 -6.79 7.34
C PRO A 649 66.84 -6.03 8.37
N ASP A 650 65.64 -6.61 8.58
CA ASP A 650 64.98 -7.00 9.87
C ASP A 650 63.59 -6.41 10.25
N ARG A 651 62.75 -7.35 10.73
CA ARG A 651 61.53 -7.30 11.58
C ARG A 651 60.13 -6.90 11.05
N SER A 652 59.36 -7.97 10.79
CA SER A 652 58.20 -8.43 11.59
C SER A 652 56.77 -8.24 11.07
N ARG A 653 56.12 -9.41 10.96
CA ARG A 653 54.70 -9.77 11.21
C ARG A 653 53.57 -9.26 10.28
N SER A 654 53.20 -10.18 9.37
CA SER A 654 51.85 -10.75 9.15
C SER A 654 50.62 -9.83 9.12
N HIS A 655 49.93 -9.79 7.98
CA HIS A 655 48.57 -10.34 7.81
C HIS A 655 48.21 -10.42 6.32
N GLU A 656 47.78 -11.60 5.88
CA GLU A 656 47.27 -11.90 4.53
C GLU A 656 45.87 -11.30 4.31
N TYR A 657 45.67 -10.68 3.16
CA TYR A 657 44.40 -10.70 2.42
C TYR A 657 44.73 -10.76 0.93
N ALA A 658 44.33 -11.85 0.26
CA ALA A 658 44.43 -12.02 -1.18
C ALA A 658 43.03 -11.86 -1.84
N PRO A 659 42.97 -11.55 -3.15
CA PRO A 659 41.92 -10.70 -3.71
C PRO A 659 40.84 -11.43 -4.52
N VAL A 660 39.74 -10.70 -4.72
CA VAL A 660 38.58 -10.99 -5.57
C VAL A 660 38.99 -11.08 -7.05
N ARG A 661 38.57 -12.15 -7.74
CA ARG A 661 38.47 -12.22 -9.21
C ARG A 661 37.01 -12.25 -9.62
N GLY A 662 36.71 -11.48 -10.68
CA GLY A 662 35.37 -11.31 -11.23
C GLY A 662 34.84 -12.48 -12.05
N GLY A 663 33.51 -12.47 -12.22
CA GLY A 663 32.75 -13.27 -13.16
C GLY A 663 31.46 -12.52 -13.51
N THR A 664 31.15 -12.47 -14.80
CA THR A 664 29.95 -11.90 -15.44
C THR A 664 28.63 -12.53 -14.95
N PRO A 665 27.51 -11.79 -14.87
CA PRO A 665 26.24 -12.35 -14.41
C PRO A 665 25.49 -13.05 -15.56
N GLN A 666 25.25 -14.36 -15.39
CA GLN A 666 24.21 -15.10 -16.09
C GLN A 666 22.85 -14.85 -15.40
N SER A 667 21.81 -14.72 -16.22
CA SER A 667 20.41 -14.61 -15.82
C SER A 667 19.92 -15.89 -15.14
N SER A 668 19.44 -15.78 -13.90
CA SER A 668 18.55 -16.78 -13.29
C SER A 668 17.38 -16.09 -12.60
N GLY A 669 16.17 -16.46 -13.01
CA GLY A 669 14.94 -16.13 -12.30
C GLY A 669 14.97 -16.76 -10.91
N TYR A 670 14.48 -16.02 -9.92
CA TYR A 670 14.44 -16.48 -8.54
C TYR A 670 13.01 -16.57 -8.02
N SER A 671 12.77 -17.74 -7.45
CA SER A 671 11.61 -18.19 -6.70
C SER A 671 11.50 -17.48 -5.34
N SER A 672 10.27 -17.33 -4.88
CA SER A 672 9.90 -16.96 -3.50
C SER A 672 10.59 -17.87 -2.46
N PRO A 673 11.08 -17.34 -1.32
CA PRO A 673 11.84 -18.13 -0.37
C PRO A 673 10.91 -18.87 0.60
N TYR A 674 10.64 -20.15 0.33
CA TYR A 674 10.50 -21.18 1.36
C TYR A 674 10.82 -22.56 0.76
N MET A 675 12.09 -22.97 0.83
CA MET A 675 12.50 -24.38 0.85
C MET A 675 13.86 -24.47 1.53
N GLY A 676 13.85 -24.96 2.76
CA GLY A 676 15.04 -25.25 3.57
C GLY A 676 14.73 -26.36 4.55
N SER A 677 14.40 -27.54 4.02
CA SER A 677 14.30 -28.78 4.79
C SER A 677 15.71 -29.31 5.08
N GLY A 678 16.20 -29.11 6.30
CA GLY A 678 17.36 -29.82 6.84
C GLY A 678 16.90 -30.98 7.72
N GLY A 679 16.98 -32.21 7.21
CA GLY A 679 16.77 -33.42 8.00
C GLY A 679 18.00 -33.78 8.82
N LEU A 680 17.83 -33.98 10.14
CA LEU A 680 18.72 -34.76 10.99
C LEU A 680 17.89 -35.56 12.01
N PRO A 681 18.34 -36.77 12.41
CA PRO A 681 17.51 -37.84 12.95
C PRO A 681 17.12 -37.64 14.43
N PRO A 682 16.10 -38.36 14.93
CA PRO A 682 15.60 -38.14 16.29
C PRO A 682 16.56 -38.72 17.34
N PRO A 683 16.78 -38.02 18.48
CA PRO A 683 17.48 -38.62 19.60
C PRO A 683 16.56 -39.61 20.31
N ARG A 684 17.04 -40.85 20.43
CA ARG A 684 16.54 -41.85 21.38
C ARG A 684 16.83 -41.36 22.81
N PHE A 685 15.83 -41.33 23.68
CA PHE A 685 16.05 -41.46 25.11
C PHE A 685 15.07 -42.44 25.75
N SER A 686 15.66 -43.26 26.61
CA SER A 686 15.13 -44.46 27.25
C SER A 686 14.11 -44.17 28.35
N ALA A 687 13.20 -45.11 28.53
CA ALA A 687 12.31 -45.25 29.67
C ALA A 687 13.07 -45.41 31.01
N GLY A 688 12.44 -44.98 32.12
CA GLY A 688 12.85 -45.35 33.48
C GLY A 688 12.13 -44.62 34.63
N TYR A 689 11.05 -45.23 35.15
CA TYR A 689 10.53 -45.22 36.54
C TYR A 689 9.77 -43.97 37.10
N PRO A 690 8.94 -44.12 38.19
CA PRO A 690 7.59 -44.73 38.26
C PRO A 690 6.58 -43.78 38.99
N PRO A 691 5.31 -44.17 39.32
CA PRO A 691 4.23 -43.23 39.62
C PRO A 691 4.17 -42.80 41.09
N MET A 692 3.85 -41.53 41.35
CA MET A 692 3.41 -41.05 42.67
C MET A 692 1.91 -41.27 42.84
N THR A 693 1.59 -42.07 43.84
CA THR A 693 0.26 -42.29 44.42
C THR A 693 -0.21 -41.06 45.17
N GLU A 694 -1.36 -40.49 44.78
CA GLU A 694 -2.11 -39.55 45.62
C GLU A 694 -2.93 -40.32 46.67
N THR A 695 -2.66 -40.03 47.93
CA THR A 695 -3.43 -40.46 49.09
C THR A 695 -4.63 -39.56 49.31
N SER A 696 -5.76 -40.20 49.60
CA SER A 696 -7.00 -39.59 50.04
C SER A 696 -6.86 -38.80 51.34
N SER A 697 -7.50 -37.63 51.42
CA SER A 697 -8.24 -37.27 52.64
C SER A 697 -9.44 -36.38 52.33
N ARG A 698 -10.58 -36.78 52.88
CA ARG A 698 -11.89 -36.13 52.82
C ARG A 698 -11.93 -34.92 53.75
N SER A 699 -12.64 -33.86 53.34
CA SER A 699 -13.59 -33.21 54.24
C SER A 699 -14.78 -32.59 53.48
N SER A 700 -15.98 -32.89 53.99
CA SER A 700 -17.33 -32.39 53.66
C SER A 700 -17.48 -30.91 54.02
N SER A 701 -18.43 -30.06 53.61
CA SER A 701 -19.80 -30.11 53.02
C SER A 701 -20.13 -28.63 52.66
N ARG A 702 -20.99 -28.27 51.70
CA ARG A 702 -22.43 -28.01 51.89
C ARG A 702 -23.09 -27.55 50.57
N LYS A 703 -24.40 -27.82 50.53
CA LYS A 703 -25.40 -27.73 49.46
C LYS A 703 -25.77 -26.31 48.99
N GLY A 704 -26.30 -26.21 47.77
CA GLY A 704 -27.28 -25.18 47.38
C GLY A 704 -27.53 -25.00 45.86
N ARG A 705 -28.46 -25.78 45.29
CA ARG A 705 -29.24 -25.48 44.05
C ARG A 705 -30.55 -24.74 44.43
N PRO A 706 -31.50 -24.33 43.55
CA PRO A 706 -31.70 -24.56 42.09
C PRO A 706 -31.95 -23.23 41.31
N TYR A 707 -32.17 -23.13 39.99
CA TYR A 707 -32.86 -23.94 38.97
C TYR A 707 -32.07 -23.98 37.67
#